data_AF-M6YC63-F1
#
_entry.id   AF-M6YC63-F1
#
_cell.length_a   1.000
_cell.length_b   1.000
_cell.length_c   1.000
_cell.angle_alpha   90.00
_cell.angle_beta   90.00
_cell.angle_gamma   90.00
#
_symmetry.space_group_name_H-M   'P 1'
#
loop_
_entity.id
_entity.type
_entity.pdbx_description
1 polymer ?
#
loop_
_entity_poly.entity_id
_entity_poly.type
_entity_poly.pdbx_seq_one_letter_code
_entity_poly.pdbx_strand_id
1 'polypeptide(L)'
;MINDVIKFDWKLFYNQFVWIFIFFLSTPIFAFPIDLTKDWKLVSGKNLNITIEDVSWEKIKSLPIPEDFISFSEDIYTLTLLKTFEVSTSDFQKLSLDGLSIHFPLLTNVYEVYFNGEKIGSGGVVLNGKIVKNGFKRHVILPIPEDKVQIGKNEIRLILSSNAGEELNVYSSFDSAPLVVDLQSRNVLILSERSRWILAFLYLFVGFYHFLLYFKRPQERYNLFFGLFSTFFSFYIYLRSNAVYELDLDPLLQMKLEYMVIFNITSLFLLFLNTFFQYRLSFISKLYQIFTLVLTLLVPFSNRSVCLFLLKIWQFSIFIFIIYSFFIMYQSLIRKNPDAIRMIFGFLVLMISGIVDLIGSMGLISNLENYGILKYGFFVFEVGMVFILANRFLRVHKEAEELNLDLDQKVKERTKQLENTLDQVRELKIQQDGDYFLTSLILDPLNQNHVENDFIILEGFSRQKKRFQFKQWKKEIGGDIIIADEIYLKDRKYLVFVNGDAMGKSIQGASGALVLGVVFRSFIARTKTVFSYHSKPPELWLKECFLELQNIFESFDGSMLVSVVLGLVDLESGILFFLNAEHPPTVLYRNGVATFIESKLELRKIGITGLESKMKVKTFFLEKGDTIIVGSDGRDDIFLGIDQDEIPLINEDECQFLRRVEESGGDLELLVQGLENYGELTDDLSIVKLTYIKEPVRLNSITNFSSFQFPDETYLKYIQDENWERAIYHLENIKSKISQEFLPPVFKKELAKVYYKIEMYKEALFLFEELISEFPEDVEIIFNASLIYKKIKRYHESIELGERILLREPDFLNNIVNLAESYILIYEKEKVFGLLEKIECLDPDHLYSQKIRSQLELYKSS
;
A
#
# COMPACT_ATOMS: atom_id res chain seq x y z
N MET A 1 -38.58 -3.84 -59.36
CA MET A 1 -38.38 -2.64 -60.18
C MET A 1 -36.90 -2.59 -60.53
N ILE A 2 -36.41 -2.49 -61.77
CA ILE A 2 -36.94 -2.42 -63.13
C ILE A 2 -35.71 -2.81 -64.01
N ASN A 3 -35.96 -3.47 -65.14
CA ASN A 3 -35.00 -3.75 -66.21
C ASN A 3 -34.31 -2.46 -66.73
N ASP A 4 -33.05 -2.55 -67.21
CA ASP A 4 -32.69 -2.24 -68.60
C ASP A 4 -31.17 -2.07 -68.84
N VAL A 5 -30.68 -2.86 -69.79
CA VAL A 5 -29.81 -2.53 -70.96
C VAL A 5 -28.48 -1.76 -70.75
N ILE A 6 -27.38 -2.35 -71.24
CA ILE A 6 -26.53 -1.81 -72.33
C ILE A 6 -25.81 -2.99 -73.04
N LYS A 7 -26.01 -3.08 -74.37
CA LYS A 7 -25.41 -4.04 -75.32
C LYS A 7 -24.00 -3.58 -75.75
N PHE A 8 -23.11 -4.54 -75.95
CA PHE A 8 -21.75 -4.36 -76.49
C PHE A 8 -21.76 -4.37 -78.04
N ASP A 9 -21.13 -3.39 -78.70
CA ASP A 9 -21.15 -3.23 -80.17
C ASP A 9 -19.83 -3.71 -80.82
N TRP A 10 -19.92 -4.72 -81.70
CA TRP A 10 -18.79 -5.39 -82.35
C TRP A 10 -18.18 -4.64 -83.54
N LYS A 11 -18.83 -3.58 -84.04
CA LYS A 11 -18.40 -2.86 -85.26
C LYS A 11 -17.23 -1.91 -85.04
N LEU A 12 -17.03 -1.44 -83.80
CA LEU A 12 -15.95 -0.50 -83.46
C LEU A 12 -14.56 -1.17 -83.43
N PHE A 13 -14.52 -2.46 -83.07
CA PHE A 13 -13.28 -3.21 -82.90
C PHE A 13 -12.61 -3.58 -84.25
N TYR A 14 -13.40 -3.77 -85.31
CA TYR A 14 -12.89 -4.16 -86.63
C TYR A 14 -12.24 -2.98 -87.38
N ASN A 15 -12.81 -1.77 -87.25
CA ASN A 15 -12.29 -0.58 -87.92
C ASN A 15 -10.95 -0.08 -87.33
N GLN A 16 -10.67 -0.35 -86.05
CA GLN A 16 -9.38 0.00 -85.44
C GLN A 16 -8.22 -0.90 -85.92
N PHE A 17 -8.51 -2.15 -86.31
CA PHE A 17 -7.49 -3.08 -86.79
C PHE A 17 -6.98 -2.75 -88.20
N VAL A 18 -7.84 -2.18 -89.05
CA VAL A 18 -7.48 -1.84 -90.45
C VAL A 18 -6.59 -0.60 -90.52
N TRP A 19 -6.71 0.34 -89.57
CA TRP A 19 -5.85 1.53 -89.51
C TRP A 19 -4.43 1.24 -89.02
N ILE A 20 -4.22 0.18 -88.23
CA ILE A 20 -2.89 -0.22 -87.75
C ILE A 20 -2.04 -0.81 -88.89
N PHE A 21 -2.67 -1.39 -89.92
CA PHE A 21 -1.95 -2.03 -91.02
C PHE A 21 -1.45 -1.04 -92.10
N ILE A 22 -2.08 0.14 -92.22
CA ILE A 22 -1.75 1.14 -93.26
C ILE A 22 -0.59 2.06 -92.84
N PHE A 23 -0.28 2.18 -91.54
CA PHE A 23 0.82 3.04 -91.06
C PHE A 23 2.22 2.40 -91.13
N PHE A 24 2.34 1.10 -91.45
CA PHE A 24 3.60 0.37 -91.40
C PHE A 24 4.45 0.40 -92.69
N LEU A 25 4.06 1.16 -93.73
CA LEU A 25 4.68 1.09 -95.06
C LEU A 25 5.43 2.37 -95.53
N SER A 26 5.75 3.32 -94.64
CA SER A 26 6.44 4.54 -95.06
C SER A 26 7.37 5.19 -94.00
N THR A 27 8.10 4.39 -93.21
CA THR A 27 9.28 4.92 -92.51
C THR A 27 10.50 4.79 -93.41
N PRO A 28 11.22 5.88 -93.72
CA PRO A 28 12.47 5.77 -94.47
C PRO A 28 13.49 4.99 -93.62
N ILE A 29 14.20 4.06 -94.26
CA ILE A 29 15.19 3.15 -93.66
C ILE A 29 16.35 3.91 -92.95
N PHE A 30 16.46 5.21 -93.21
CA PHE A 30 17.41 6.14 -92.62
C PHE A 30 16.63 7.25 -91.93
N ALA A 31 16.17 7.04 -90.70
CA ALA A 31 15.59 8.08 -89.83
C ALA A 31 15.97 7.79 -88.38
N PHE A 32 16.31 8.83 -87.61
CA PHE A 32 16.60 8.68 -86.18
C PHE A 32 15.39 8.09 -85.42
N PRO A 33 15.59 7.12 -84.50
CA PRO A 33 16.89 6.64 -83.98
C PRO A 33 17.59 5.60 -84.88
N ILE A 34 18.91 5.68 -84.95
CA ILE A 34 19.77 4.68 -85.61
C ILE A 34 20.20 3.64 -84.58
N ASP A 35 19.80 2.39 -84.80
CA ASP A 35 20.17 1.24 -83.96
C ASP A 35 21.65 0.88 -84.11
N LEU A 36 22.38 0.94 -83.00
CA LEU A 36 23.79 0.62 -82.92
C LEU A 36 24.03 -0.74 -82.22
N THR A 37 23.04 -1.61 -82.08
CA THR A 37 23.20 -2.91 -81.37
C THR A 37 23.84 -4.02 -82.21
N LYS A 38 23.85 -3.89 -83.54
CA LYS A 38 24.28 -4.94 -84.49
C LYS A 38 25.40 -4.49 -85.42
N ASP A 39 26.03 -5.45 -86.08
CA ASP A 39 27.03 -5.27 -87.17
C ASP A 39 28.20 -4.33 -86.80
N TRP A 40 28.92 -4.69 -85.74
CA TRP A 40 30.17 -4.03 -85.33
C TRP A 40 31.39 -4.74 -85.94
N LYS A 41 32.47 -3.98 -86.13
CA LYS A 41 33.80 -4.52 -86.45
C LYS A 41 34.71 -4.36 -85.23
N LEU A 42 35.60 -5.31 -84.98
CA LEU A 42 36.44 -5.38 -83.78
C LEU A 42 37.90 -5.72 -84.15
N VAL A 43 38.86 -5.06 -83.48
CA VAL A 43 40.31 -5.31 -83.57
C VAL A 43 40.94 -5.12 -82.19
N SER A 44 41.90 -5.99 -81.84
CA SER A 44 42.71 -5.87 -80.61
C SER A 44 43.71 -4.70 -80.67
N GLY A 45 43.89 -3.99 -79.55
CA GLY A 45 44.79 -2.85 -79.40
C GLY A 45 44.11 -1.49 -79.62
N LYS A 46 44.84 -0.40 -79.31
CA LYS A 46 44.38 0.99 -79.50
C LYS A 46 44.68 1.44 -80.93
N ASN A 47 43.72 1.26 -81.84
CA ASN A 47 43.93 1.44 -83.28
C ASN A 47 43.05 2.54 -83.89
N LEU A 48 43.58 3.74 -84.00
CA LEU A 48 42.87 4.89 -84.58
C LEU A 48 43.14 5.11 -86.08
N ASN A 49 44.18 4.51 -86.64
CA ASN A 49 44.64 4.79 -88.01
C ASN A 49 44.30 3.68 -89.03
N ILE A 50 43.69 2.57 -88.59
CA ILE A 50 43.29 1.47 -89.48
C ILE A 50 42.12 1.94 -90.37
N THR A 51 42.19 1.61 -91.67
CA THR A 51 41.15 1.97 -92.65
C THR A 51 39.92 1.07 -92.50
N ILE A 52 38.75 1.55 -92.96
CA ILE A 52 37.46 0.85 -92.79
C ILE A 52 37.43 -0.52 -93.51
N GLU A 53 38.26 -0.70 -94.55
CA GLU A 53 38.28 -1.87 -95.44
C GLU A 53 39.43 -2.84 -95.12
N ASP A 54 40.18 -2.60 -94.05
CA ASP A 54 41.28 -3.46 -93.63
C ASP A 54 40.80 -4.89 -93.30
N VAL A 55 41.62 -5.90 -93.63
CA VAL A 55 41.32 -7.32 -93.42
C VAL A 55 41.43 -7.71 -91.95
N SER A 56 42.13 -6.91 -91.15
CA SER A 56 42.31 -7.13 -89.70
C SER A 56 41.00 -7.05 -88.90
N TRP A 57 39.93 -6.45 -89.44
CA TRP A 57 38.64 -6.31 -88.75
C TRP A 57 37.86 -7.63 -88.67
N GLU A 58 37.55 -8.05 -87.44
CA GLU A 58 36.63 -9.15 -87.17
C GLU A 58 35.19 -8.64 -87.05
N LYS A 59 34.23 -9.28 -87.72
CA LYS A 59 32.83 -8.84 -87.75
C LYS A 59 32.01 -9.51 -86.66
N ILE A 60 31.28 -8.72 -85.88
CA ILE A 60 30.37 -9.16 -84.82
C ILE A 60 28.92 -8.87 -85.22
N LYS A 61 28.07 -9.90 -85.13
CA LYS A 61 26.66 -9.83 -85.54
C LYS A 61 25.80 -8.95 -84.60
N SER A 62 26.06 -9.04 -83.30
CA SER A 62 25.34 -8.27 -82.27
C SER A 62 26.21 -8.10 -81.03
N LEU A 63 26.01 -7.00 -80.32
CA LEU A 63 26.51 -6.83 -78.95
C LEU A 63 25.61 -7.62 -77.98
N PRO A 64 26.14 -8.15 -76.85
CA PRO A 64 27.51 -8.01 -76.32
C PRO A 64 28.60 -8.77 -77.11
N ILE A 65 29.87 -8.36 -76.95
CA ILE A 65 31.07 -9.00 -77.49
C ILE A 65 31.16 -10.44 -76.95
N PRO A 66 31.24 -11.48 -77.81
CA PRO A 66 31.38 -12.86 -77.35
C PRO A 66 32.73 -13.08 -76.65
N GLU A 67 32.73 -13.90 -75.59
CA GLU A 67 33.93 -14.16 -74.78
C GLU A 67 35.11 -14.74 -75.59
N ASP A 68 34.83 -15.45 -76.68
CA ASP A 68 35.82 -16.06 -77.57
C ASP A 68 36.75 -15.02 -78.25
N PHE A 69 36.33 -13.75 -78.33
CA PHE A 69 37.09 -12.65 -78.94
C PHE A 69 38.03 -11.94 -77.96
N ILE A 70 38.05 -12.35 -76.69
CA ILE A 70 38.77 -11.66 -75.61
C ILE A 70 39.87 -12.60 -75.07
N SER A 71 41.13 -12.22 -75.33
CA SER A 71 42.31 -12.96 -74.88
C SER A 71 43.26 -12.02 -74.12
N PHE A 72 43.36 -12.18 -72.81
CA PHE A 72 44.25 -11.37 -71.97
C PHE A 72 45.69 -11.89 -72.08
N SER A 73 46.57 -11.13 -72.74
CA SER A 73 48.01 -11.38 -72.78
C SER A 73 48.83 -10.50 -71.83
N GLU A 74 48.22 -9.42 -71.29
CA GLU A 74 48.83 -8.39 -70.42
C GLU A 74 47.89 -8.03 -69.25
N ASP A 75 48.38 -7.24 -68.29
CA ASP A 75 47.59 -6.76 -67.12
C ASP A 75 46.38 -5.90 -67.53
N ILE A 76 46.48 -5.16 -68.65
CA ILE A 76 45.38 -4.42 -69.29
C ILE A 76 45.21 -4.92 -70.70
N TYR A 77 43.96 -5.21 -71.08
CA TYR A 77 43.61 -5.51 -72.46
C TYR A 77 42.81 -4.36 -73.06
N THR A 78 43.16 -3.95 -74.28
CA THR A 78 42.54 -2.82 -74.99
C THR A 78 41.99 -3.28 -76.32
N LEU A 79 40.80 -2.78 -76.68
CA LEU A 79 40.07 -3.22 -77.85
C LEU A 79 39.46 -2.02 -78.58
N THR A 80 39.49 -2.04 -79.91
CA THR A 80 38.87 -1.02 -80.76
C THR A 80 37.67 -1.62 -81.52
N LEU A 81 36.52 -0.98 -81.36
CA LEU A 81 35.26 -1.26 -82.05
C LEU A 81 34.99 -0.18 -83.11
N LEU A 82 34.55 -0.57 -84.30
CA LEU A 82 34.19 0.32 -85.40
C LEU A 82 32.76 0.03 -85.88
N LYS A 83 31.96 1.08 -86.02
CA LYS A 83 30.62 1.03 -86.64
C LYS A 83 30.47 2.16 -87.63
N THR A 84 29.89 1.85 -88.79
CA THR A 84 29.54 2.85 -89.81
C THR A 84 28.03 2.90 -90.02
N PHE A 85 27.49 4.09 -90.23
CA PHE A 85 26.09 4.30 -90.54
C PHE A 85 25.92 5.49 -91.50
N GLU A 86 24.76 5.61 -92.14
CA GLU A 86 24.48 6.67 -93.11
C GLU A 86 23.47 7.69 -92.58
N VAL A 87 23.70 8.97 -92.86
CA VAL A 87 22.81 10.09 -92.50
C VAL A 87 22.25 10.73 -93.78
N SER A 88 20.92 10.76 -93.88
CA SER A 88 20.21 11.33 -95.04
C SER A 88 20.18 12.86 -95.00
N THR A 89 19.95 13.51 -96.15
CA THR A 89 19.80 14.98 -96.25
C THR A 89 18.60 15.50 -95.45
N SER A 90 17.50 14.73 -95.38
CA SER A 90 16.32 15.07 -94.58
C SER A 90 16.56 14.97 -93.07
N ASP A 91 17.41 14.05 -92.63
CA ASP A 91 17.76 13.95 -91.21
C ASP A 91 18.77 15.01 -90.79
N PHE A 92 19.69 15.39 -91.70
CA PHE A 92 20.62 16.50 -91.46
C PHE A 92 19.90 17.82 -91.15
N GLN A 93 18.74 18.08 -91.76
CA GLN A 93 17.92 19.25 -91.42
C GLN A 93 17.33 19.19 -90.00
N LYS A 94 16.94 18.01 -89.52
CA LYS A 94 16.47 17.83 -88.13
C LYS A 94 17.57 18.06 -87.10
N LEU A 95 18.84 17.84 -87.48
CA LEU A 95 19.99 18.10 -86.61
C LEU A 95 20.13 19.57 -86.24
N SER A 96 19.89 20.48 -87.20
CA SER A 96 20.03 21.93 -86.98
C SER A 96 19.08 22.53 -85.93
N LEU A 97 18.10 21.76 -85.44
CA LEU A 97 17.11 22.18 -84.45
C LEU A 97 17.34 21.61 -83.05
N ASP A 98 17.95 20.43 -82.92
CA ASP A 98 17.97 19.65 -81.65
C ASP A 98 19.30 18.92 -81.40
N GLY A 99 20.29 19.04 -82.29
CA GLY A 99 21.58 18.36 -82.17
C GLY A 99 21.49 16.82 -82.28
N LEU A 100 22.66 16.17 -82.32
CA LEU A 100 22.79 14.71 -82.37
C LEU A 100 23.55 14.19 -81.16
N SER A 101 23.18 13.02 -80.65
CA SER A 101 23.96 12.37 -79.58
C SER A 101 23.96 10.86 -79.70
N ILE A 102 24.95 10.23 -79.10
CA ILE A 102 25.05 8.78 -78.96
C ILE A 102 24.74 8.41 -77.52
N HIS A 103 23.80 7.49 -77.32
CA HIS A 103 23.52 6.90 -76.02
C HIS A 103 24.20 5.52 -75.92
N PHE A 104 25.15 5.38 -75.00
CA PHE A 104 25.72 4.10 -74.59
C PHE A 104 25.08 3.63 -73.26
N PRO A 105 24.37 2.48 -73.24
CA PRO A 105 23.66 2.02 -72.06
C PRO A 105 24.59 1.74 -70.86
N LEU A 106 25.68 1.02 -71.11
CA LEU A 106 26.75 0.79 -70.14
C LEU A 106 28.05 0.52 -70.88
N LEU A 107 29.05 1.37 -70.62
CA LEU A 107 30.41 1.18 -71.09
C LEU A 107 31.25 0.54 -69.98
N THR A 108 32.21 -0.30 -70.37
CA THR A 108 33.12 -0.96 -69.43
C THR A 108 34.17 0.01 -68.86
N ASN A 109 35.22 -0.52 -68.23
CA ASN A 109 35.99 0.22 -67.23
C ASN A 109 36.58 1.54 -67.76
N VAL A 110 37.43 1.52 -68.79
CA VAL A 110 37.94 2.74 -69.43
C VAL A 110 37.47 2.76 -70.88
N TYR A 111 36.97 3.90 -71.34
CA TYR A 111 36.51 4.06 -72.71
C TYR A 111 36.92 5.39 -73.34
N GLU A 112 37.12 5.38 -74.65
CA GLU A 112 37.26 6.58 -75.49
C GLU A 112 36.37 6.43 -76.72
N VAL A 113 35.58 7.45 -77.03
CA VAL A 113 34.66 7.46 -78.17
C VAL A 113 35.12 8.52 -79.16
N TYR A 114 35.29 8.11 -80.41
CA TYR A 114 35.64 8.96 -81.53
C TYR A 114 34.54 8.90 -82.59
N PHE A 115 34.20 10.06 -83.14
CA PHE A 115 33.25 10.22 -84.22
C PHE A 115 33.95 10.90 -85.40
N ASN A 116 33.95 10.27 -86.57
CA ASN A 116 34.66 10.75 -87.76
C ASN A 116 36.11 11.20 -87.47
N GLY A 117 36.82 10.46 -86.61
CA GLY A 117 38.21 10.74 -86.22
C GLY A 117 38.40 11.73 -85.06
N GLU A 118 37.36 12.43 -84.61
CA GLU A 118 37.43 13.36 -83.47
C GLU A 118 36.94 12.73 -82.17
N LYS A 119 37.63 13.00 -81.06
CA LYS A 119 37.26 12.48 -79.75
C LYS A 119 36.05 13.23 -79.19
N ILE A 120 34.91 12.54 -79.01
CA ILE A 120 33.66 13.12 -78.49
C ILE A 120 33.39 12.77 -77.02
N GLY A 121 34.10 11.80 -76.45
CA GLY A 121 33.99 11.49 -75.03
C GLY A 121 35.03 10.48 -74.55
N SER A 122 35.26 10.46 -73.23
CA SER A 122 36.04 9.41 -72.57
C SER A 122 35.67 9.27 -71.11
N GLY A 123 35.82 8.07 -70.57
CA GLY A 123 35.67 7.77 -69.15
C GLY A 123 36.84 6.93 -68.66
N GLY A 124 37.35 7.25 -67.47
CA GLY A 124 38.47 6.54 -66.86
C GLY A 124 39.85 6.97 -67.39
N VAL A 125 40.91 6.56 -66.69
CA VAL A 125 42.29 6.96 -66.99
C VAL A 125 43.23 5.77 -66.81
N VAL A 126 44.01 5.48 -67.87
CA VAL A 126 45.12 4.51 -67.84
C VAL A 126 46.44 5.28 -67.79
N LEU A 127 47.26 5.02 -66.77
CA LEU A 127 48.62 5.56 -66.64
C LEU A 127 49.59 4.42 -66.37
N ASN A 128 50.72 4.37 -67.08
CA ASN A 128 51.78 3.37 -66.91
C ASN A 128 51.27 1.91 -66.90
N GLY A 129 50.32 1.57 -67.78
CA GLY A 129 49.75 0.22 -67.86
C GLY A 129 48.85 -0.16 -66.68
N LYS A 130 48.37 0.80 -65.87
CA LYS A 130 47.39 0.58 -64.79
C LYS A 130 46.20 1.54 -64.90
N ILE A 131 45.01 1.06 -64.59
CA ILE A 131 43.80 1.89 -64.47
C ILE A 131 43.88 2.65 -63.14
N VAL A 132 44.04 3.98 -63.21
CA VAL A 132 44.15 4.85 -62.02
C VAL A 132 42.80 5.45 -61.63
N LYS A 133 41.91 5.66 -62.60
CA LYS A 133 40.53 6.10 -62.38
C LYS A 133 39.58 5.23 -63.21
N ASN A 134 38.54 4.69 -62.58
CA ASN A 134 37.53 3.91 -63.28
C ASN A 134 36.56 4.85 -64.02
N GLY A 135 36.06 4.43 -65.17
CA GLY A 135 35.22 5.24 -66.07
C GLY A 135 33.81 4.72 -66.29
N PHE A 136 33.50 3.50 -65.86
CA PHE A 136 32.21 2.87 -66.12
C PHE A 136 31.05 3.71 -65.55
N LYS A 137 30.04 3.96 -66.38
CA LYS A 137 28.89 4.80 -66.07
C LYS A 137 27.66 4.27 -66.81
N ARG A 138 26.51 4.29 -66.12
CA ARG A 138 25.20 3.96 -66.72
C ARG A 138 24.73 5.13 -67.58
N HIS A 139 24.10 4.83 -68.71
CA HIS A 139 23.50 5.80 -69.63
C HIS A 139 24.45 6.95 -70.01
N VAL A 140 25.58 6.62 -70.64
CA VAL A 140 26.53 7.62 -71.13
C VAL A 140 25.98 8.24 -72.40
N ILE A 141 25.63 9.52 -72.35
CA ILE A 141 25.14 10.29 -73.50
C ILE A 141 26.25 11.25 -73.93
N LEU A 142 26.72 11.10 -75.16
CA LEU A 142 27.76 11.95 -75.75
C LEU A 142 27.15 12.79 -76.88
N PRO A 143 27.13 14.13 -76.76
CA PRO A 143 26.73 14.99 -77.87
C PRO A 143 27.76 14.91 -79.00
N ILE A 144 27.28 14.83 -80.23
CA ILE A 144 28.10 14.88 -81.44
C ILE A 144 28.08 16.33 -81.96
N PRO A 145 29.25 16.96 -82.16
CA PRO A 145 29.32 18.29 -82.76
C PRO A 145 28.69 18.31 -84.17
N GLU A 146 27.77 19.23 -84.42
CA GLU A 146 27.00 19.32 -85.67
C GLU A 146 27.89 19.51 -86.90
N ASP A 147 29.01 20.23 -86.74
CA ASP A 147 30.00 20.51 -87.78
C ASP A 147 30.81 19.28 -88.22
N LYS A 148 30.70 18.17 -87.47
CA LYS A 148 31.41 16.92 -87.73
C LYS A 148 30.55 15.84 -88.35
N VAL A 149 29.23 16.04 -88.41
CA VAL A 149 28.31 15.11 -89.06
C VAL A 149 28.37 15.30 -90.57
N GLN A 150 28.66 14.22 -91.31
CA GLN A 150 28.74 14.25 -92.76
C GLN A 150 27.44 13.70 -93.36
N ILE A 151 26.95 14.31 -94.44
CA ILE A 151 25.83 13.75 -95.22
C ILE A 151 26.38 12.51 -95.97
N GLY A 152 25.72 11.35 -95.79
CA GLY A 152 26.24 10.06 -96.24
C GLY A 152 26.90 9.28 -95.09
N LYS A 153 28.06 8.66 -95.35
CA LYS A 153 28.69 7.69 -94.43
C LYS A 153 29.41 8.37 -93.28
N ASN A 154 29.06 7.99 -92.05
CA ASN A 154 29.71 8.39 -90.80
C ASN A 154 30.28 7.17 -90.08
N GLU A 155 31.30 7.37 -89.25
CA GLU A 155 31.93 6.32 -88.45
C GLU A 155 32.01 6.66 -86.95
N ILE A 156 31.84 5.64 -86.12
CA ILE A 156 32.09 5.64 -84.69
C ILE A 156 33.20 4.65 -84.40
N ARG A 157 34.26 5.10 -83.72
CA ARG A 157 35.29 4.24 -83.14
C ARG A 157 35.20 4.30 -81.62
N LEU A 158 35.06 3.15 -80.98
CA LEU A 158 35.00 3.01 -79.54
C LEU A 158 36.21 2.20 -79.07
N ILE A 159 37.04 2.79 -78.22
CA ILE A 159 38.16 2.11 -77.60
C ILE A 159 37.76 1.75 -76.18
N LEU A 160 37.97 0.49 -75.78
CA LEU A 160 37.70 -0.02 -74.44
C LEU A 160 38.97 -0.60 -73.84
N SER A 161 39.18 -0.38 -72.55
CA SER A 161 40.26 -1.01 -71.79
C SER A 161 39.76 -1.52 -70.44
N SER A 162 40.18 -2.72 -70.05
CA SER A 162 39.87 -3.32 -68.73
C SER A 162 41.05 -4.12 -68.18
N ASN A 163 41.04 -4.37 -66.86
CA ASN A 163 42.03 -5.25 -66.22
C ASN A 163 41.67 -6.73 -66.47
N ALA A 164 42.67 -7.61 -66.35
CA ALA A 164 42.44 -9.06 -66.35
C ALA A 164 41.41 -9.47 -65.27
N GLY A 165 40.38 -10.23 -65.67
CA GLY A 165 39.29 -10.66 -64.79
C GLY A 165 38.15 -9.64 -64.61
N GLU A 166 38.18 -8.52 -65.35
CA GLU A 166 37.07 -7.59 -65.50
C GLU A 166 36.40 -7.73 -66.87
N GLU A 167 35.10 -7.49 -66.93
CA GLU A 167 34.35 -7.50 -68.18
C GLU A 167 34.85 -6.41 -69.14
N LEU A 168 35.04 -6.76 -70.41
CA LEU A 168 35.35 -5.86 -71.53
C LEU A 168 34.25 -5.96 -72.59
N ASN A 169 33.17 -5.22 -72.40
CA ASN A 169 31.99 -5.31 -73.25
C ASN A 169 31.32 -3.94 -73.51
N VAL A 170 30.33 -3.95 -74.40
CA VAL A 170 29.37 -2.87 -74.60
C VAL A 170 27.97 -3.46 -74.50
N TYR A 171 27.17 -2.92 -73.61
CA TYR A 171 25.80 -3.40 -73.43
C TYR A 171 24.92 -2.89 -74.57
N SER A 172 24.19 -3.80 -75.22
CA SER A 172 23.22 -3.49 -76.27
C SER A 172 22.00 -2.72 -75.72
N SER A 173 21.67 -2.96 -74.46
CA SER A 173 20.62 -2.28 -73.71
C SER A 173 20.90 -2.33 -72.21
N PHE A 174 20.39 -1.35 -71.48
CA PHE A 174 20.42 -1.32 -70.01
C PHE A 174 19.17 -0.60 -69.52
N ASP A 175 18.46 -1.16 -68.53
CA ASP A 175 17.17 -0.65 -68.04
C ASP A 175 16.17 -0.33 -69.18
N SER A 176 16.11 -1.18 -70.23
CA SER A 176 15.30 -0.99 -71.44
C SER A 176 15.68 0.20 -72.33
N ALA A 177 16.79 0.89 -72.09
CA ALA A 177 17.33 1.92 -72.97
C ALA A 177 18.36 1.30 -73.94
N PRO A 178 18.12 1.35 -75.28
CA PRO A 178 18.99 0.72 -76.25
C PRO A 178 20.22 1.57 -76.60
N LEU A 179 21.26 0.93 -77.13
CA LEU A 179 22.42 1.59 -77.73
C LEU A 179 22.03 2.20 -79.10
N VAL A 180 21.91 3.54 -79.15
CA VAL A 180 21.37 4.25 -80.33
C VAL A 180 22.04 5.60 -80.56
N VAL A 181 22.01 6.05 -81.82
CA VAL A 181 22.19 7.47 -82.17
C VAL A 181 20.81 8.07 -82.38
N ASP A 182 20.47 9.12 -81.63
CA ASP A 182 19.18 9.83 -81.73
C ASP A 182 19.38 11.32 -81.40
N LEU A 183 18.32 12.10 -81.66
CA LEU A 183 18.24 13.51 -81.30
C LEU A 183 18.60 13.73 -79.84
N GLN A 184 19.34 14.81 -79.56
CA GLN A 184 19.87 15.07 -78.23
C GLN A 184 18.78 15.19 -77.17
N SER A 185 17.67 15.88 -77.44
CA SER A 185 16.56 15.96 -76.49
C SER A 185 15.99 14.60 -76.09
N ARG A 186 15.87 13.66 -77.04
CA ARG A 186 15.32 12.31 -76.81
C ARG A 186 16.25 11.45 -75.98
N ASN A 187 17.55 11.47 -76.29
CA ASN A 187 18.53 10.74 -75.48
C ASN A 187 18.60 11.31 -74.07
N VAL A 188 18.57 12.65 -73.89
CA VAL A 188 18.59 13.27 -72.55
C VAL A 188 17.36 12.89 -71.71
N LEU A 189 16.21 12.59 -72.31
CA LEU A 189 15.05 12.06 -71.57
C LEU A 189 15.32 10.72 -70.88
N ILE A 190 16.30 9.93 -71.32
CA ILE A 190 16.73 8.70 -70.63
C ILE A 190 17.26 9.01 -69.22
N LEU A 191 17.85 10.19 -69.02
CA LEU A 191 18.30 10.65 -67.70
C LEU A 191 17.14 11.15 -66.82
N SER A 192 15.93 11.30 -67.38
CA SER A 192 14.75 11.80 -66.65
C SER A 192 14.08 10.69 -65.82
N GLU A 193 14.55 10.50 -64.60
CA GLU A 193 14.14 9.37 -63.75
C GLU A 193 13.02 9.71 -62.74
N ARG A 194 12.04 10.52 -63.12
CA ARG A 194 11.04 11.12 -62.19
C ARG A 194 10.36 10.10 -61.27
N SER A 195 9.96 8.93 -61.78
CA SER A 195 9.31 7.89 -60.96
C SER A 195 10.26 7.27 -59.94
N ARG A 196 11.55 7.11 -60.26
CA ARG A 196 12.57 6.63 -59.31
C ARG A 196 12.72 7.61 -58.15
N TRP A 197 12.78 8.91 -58.44
CA TRP A 197 12.90 9.98 -57.43
C TRP A 197 11.71 10.05 -56.49
N ILE A 198 10.49 10.02 -57.04
CA ILE A 198 9.26 10.07 -56.25
C ILE A 198 9.21 8.87 -55.28
N LEU A 199 9.53 7.67 -55.78
CA LEU A 199 9.53 6.46 -54.95
C LEU A 199 10.66 6.45 -53.93
N ALA A 200 11.88 6.86 -54.30
CA ALA A 200 12.99 6.97 -53.36
C ALA A 200 12.66 7.93 -52.20
N PHE A 201 12.11 9.10 -52.49
CA PHE A 201 11.68 10.05 -51.46
C PHE A 201 10.56 9.45 -50.59
N LEU A 202 9.57 8.80 -51.19
CA LEU A 202 8.49 8.14 -50.45
C LEU A 202 9.03 7.11 -49.45
N TYR A 203 9.93 6.23 -49.88
CA TYR A 203 10.51 5.20 -49.00
C TYR A 203 11.41 5.78 -47.91
N LEU A 204 12.15 6.86 -48.21
CA LEU A 204 12.90 7.57 -47.18
C LEU A 204 11.96 8.14 -46.11
N PHE A 205 10.85 8.75 -46.55
CA PHE A 205 9.85 9.32 -45.65
C PHE A 205 9.16 8.25 -44.80
N VAL A 206 8.75 7.13 -45.40
CA VAL A 206 8.14 6.03 -44.64
C VAL A 206 9.17 5.41 -43.69
N GLY A 207 10.43 5.28 -44.10
CA GLY A 207 11.53 4.88 -43.23
C GLY A 207 11.62 5.74 -41.97
N PHE A 208 11.60 7.07 -42.14
CA PHE A 208 11.58 8.02 -41.04
C PHE A 208 10.34 7.92 -40.16
N TYR A 209 9.15 7.77 -40.76
CA TYR A 209 7.90 7.57 -40.02
C TYR A 209 7.97 6.35 -39.09
N HIS A 210 8.52 5.24 -39.57
CA HIS A 210 8.69 4.04 -38.74
C HIS A 210 9.75 4.21 -37.64
N PHE A 211 10.80 5.00 -37.85
CA PHE A 211 11.71 5.36 -36.75
C PHE A 211 11.01 6.17 -35.66
N LEU A 212 10.15 7.13 -36.01
CA LEU A 212 9.36 7.88 -35.03
C LEU A 212 8.44 6.97 -34.22
N LEU A 213 7.77 6.01 -34.86
CA LEU A 213 6.95 5.02 -34.18
C LEU A 213 7.79 4.15 -33.22
N TYR A 214 8.97 3.73 -33.64
CA TYR A 214 9.87 2.96 -32.79
C TYR A 214 10.32 3.75 -31.55
N PHE A 215 10.72 5.02 -31.70
CA PHE A 215 11.12 5.84 -30.54
C PHE A 215 9.97 6.08 -29.57
N LYS A 216 8.73 6.23 -30.05
CA LYS A 216 7.55 6.33 -29.19
C LYS A 216 7.13 5.00 -28.58
N ARG A 217 7.37 3.87 -29.27
CA ARG A 217 6.93 2.53 -28.87
C ARG A 217 8.07 1.52 -29.08
N PRO A 218 9.12 1.53 -28.23
CA PRO A 218 10.30 0.66 -28.41
C PRO A 218 9.98 -0.84 -28.26
N GLN A 219 8.84 -1.18 -27.67
CA GLN A 219 8.33 -2.55 -27.60
C GLN A 219 7.97 -3.10 -28.99
N GLU A 220 7.54 -2.24 -29.92
CA GLU A 220 7.19 -2.59 -31.30
C GLU A 220 8.43 -2.61 -32.21
N ARG A 221 9.36 -3.54 -31.94
CA ARG A 221 10.68 -3.62 -32.60
C ARG A 221 10.63 -3.78 -34.12
N TYR A 222 9.52 -4.24 -34.69
CA TYR A 222 9.35 -4.37 -36.14
C TYR A 222 9.44 -3.02 -36.86
N ASN A 223 9.08 -1.92 -36.18
CA ASN A 223 9.20 -0.56 -36.74
C ASN A 223 10.66 -0.17 -37.01
N LEU A 224 11.60 -0.60 -36.17
CA LEU A 224 13.03 -0.35 -36.39
C LEU A 224 13.53 -1.03 -37.67
N PHE A 225 13.23 -2.32 -37.82
CA PHE A 225 13.71 -3.11 -38.97
C PHE A 225 13.05 -2.68 -40.27
N PHE A 226 11.76 -2.33 -40.25
CA PHE A 226 11.06 -1.78 -41.40
C PHE A 226 11.59 -0.40 -41.79
N GLY A 227 11.86 0.47 -40.80
CA GLY A 227 12.45 1.78 -41.02
C GLY A 227 13.83 1.70 -41.68
N LEU A 228 14.70 0.82 -41.19
CA LEU A 228 16.01 0.53 -41.79
C LEU A 228 15.86 -0.05 -43.20
N PHE A 229 14.96 -1.02 -43.40
CA PHE A 229 14.69 -1.62 -44.70
C PHE A 229 14.26 -0.58 -45.74
N SER A 230 13.25 0.22 -45.45
CA SER A 230 12.71 1.24 -46.37
C SER A 230 13.76 2.34 -46.67
N THR A 231 14.53 2.75 -45.66
CA THR A 231 15.64 3.71 -45.82
C THR A 231 16.76 3.16 -46.70
N PHE A 232 17.22 1.92 -46.46
CA PHE A 232 18.25 1.29 -47.29
C PHE A 232 17.75 1.07 -48.72
N PHE A 233 16.48 0.70 -48.89
CA PHE A 233 15.87 0.55 -50.20
C PHE A 233 15.80 1.88 -50.98
N SER A 234 15.49 2.99 -50.28
CA SER A 234 15.58 4.35 -50.85
C SER A 234 17.00 4.70 -51.31
N PHE A 235 18.00 4.49 -50.44
CA PHE A 235 19.40 4.72 -50.79
C PHE A 235 19.88 3.85 -51.94
N TYR A 236 19.42 2.60 -52.03
CA TYR A 236 19.72 1.74 -53.17
C TYR A 236 19.15 2.29 -54.48
N ILE A 237 17.91 2.79 -54.49
CA ILE A 237 17.34 3.44 -55.67
C ILE A 237 18.15 4.68 -56.05
N TYR A 238 18.58 5.48 -55.08
CA TYR A 238 19.44 6.64 -55.31
C TYR A 238 20.80 6.25 -55.92
N LEU A 239 21.49 5.26 -55.32
CA LEU A 239 22.79 4.78 -55.81
C LEU A 239 22.69 4.15 -57.21
N ARG A 240 21.50 3.66 -57.58
CA ARG A 240 21.24 3.14 -58.91
C ARG A 240 20.81 4.20 -59.94
N SER A 241 20.45 5.40 -59.49
CA SER A 241 20.01 6.52 -60.34
C SER A 241 21.17 7.21 -61.05
N ASN A 242 20.87 7.98 -62.09
CA ASN A 242 21.87 8.77 -62.81
C ASN A 242 22.42 9.94 -61.98
N ALA A 243 21.68 10.44 -60.98
CA ALA A 243 22.15 11.57 -60.17
C ALA A 243 23.31 11.20 -59.24
N VAL A 244 23.57 9.91 -58.99
CA VAL A 244 24.76 9.49 -58.22
C VAL A 244 26.05 10.00 -58.87
N TYR A 245 26.04 10.17 -60.20
CA TYR A 245 27.19 10.65 -60.97
C TYR A 245 27.39 12.17 -60.85
N GLU A 246 26.43 12.93 -60.31
CA GLU A 246 26.63 14.37 -60.02
C GLU A 246 27.58 14.60 -58.84
N LEU A 247 27.78 13.58 -57.99
CA LEU A 247 28.70 13.63 -56.85
C LEU A 247 30.18 13.54 -57.25
N ASP A 248 30.49 13.30 -58.53
CA ASP A 248 31.85 13.10 -59.10
C ASP A 248 32.75 12.13 -58.29
N LEU A 249 32.12 11.14 -57.63
CA LEU A 249 32.83 10.07 -56.92
C LEU A 249 33.43 9.08 -57.93
N ASP A 250 34.52 8.41 -57.53
CA ASP A 250 35.08 7.31 -58.31
C ASP A 250 34.01 6.21 -58.50
N PRO A 251 33.73 5.75 -59.73
CA PRO A 251 32.68 4.76 -59.99
C PRO A 251 32.83 3.46 -59.18
N LEU A 252 34.07 3.06 -58.86
CA LEU A 252 34.31 1.90 -57.99
C LEU A 252 33.81 2.13 -56.56
N LEU A 253 33.97 3.35 -56.03
CA LEU A 253 33.42 3.71 -54.71
C LEU A 253 31.89 3.70 -54.73
N GLN A 254 31.26 4.24 -55.78
CA GLN A 254 29.81 4.22 -55.95
C GLN A 254 29.26 2.78 -55.97
N MET A 255 29.90 1.90 -56.75
CA MET A 255 29.55 0.48 -56.83
C MET A 255 29.72 -0.23 -55.47
N LYS A 256 30.79 0.09 -54.73
CA LYS A 256 31.00 -0.45 -53.36
C LYS A 256 29.88 -0.02 -52.42
N LEU A 257 29.48 1.24 -52.44
CA LEU A 257 28.35 1.75 -51.65
C LEU A 257 27.05 1.06 -52.04
N GLU A 258 26.79 0.88 -53.35
CA GLU A 258 25.62 0.16 -53.85
C GLU A 258 25.55 -1.27 -53.28
N TYR A 259 26.67 -1.99 -53.30
CA TYR A 259 26.76 -3.36 -52.80
C TYR A 259 26.60 -3.46 -51.28
N MET A 260 27.20 -2.53 -50.52
CA MET A 260 27.04 -2.47 -49.07
C MET A 260 25.57 -2.24 -48.68
N VAL A 261 24.83 -1.42 -49.44
CA VAL A 261 23.42 -1.18 -49.17
C VAL A 261 22.57 -2.39 -49.56
N ILE A 262 22.69 -2.89 -50.79
CA ILE A 262 21.83 -3.96 -51.32
C ILE A 262 22.00 -5.28 -50.56
N PHE A 263 23.21 -5.59 -50.07
CA PHE A 263 23.45 -6.81 -49.28
C PHE A 263 22.62 -6.86 -48.00
N ASN A 264 22.34 -5.71 -47.38
CA ASN A 264 21.60 -5.64 -46.12
C ASN A 264 20.08 -5.58 -46.30
N ILE A 265 19.56 -5.19 -47.47
CA ILE A 265 18.11 -5.03 -47.71
C ILE A 265 17.34 -6.33 -47.43
N THR A 266 17.82 -7.47 -47.93
CA THR A 266 17.16 -8.78 -47.73
C THR A 266 17.19 -9.22 -46.26
N SER A 267 18.28 -8.94 -45.55
CA SER A 267 18.37 -9.24 -44.11
C SER A 267 17.41 -8.38 -43.29
N LEU A 268 17.37 -7.07 -43.53
CA LEU A 268 16.48 -6.14 -42.82
C LEU A 268 15.01 -6.50 -43.02
N PHE A 269 14.63 -6.87 -44.25
CA PHE A 269 13.28 -7.37 -44.53
C PHE A 269 12.95 -8.65 -43.76
N LEU A 270 13.89 -9.58 -43.70
CA LEU A 270 13.70 -10.84 -42.97
C LEU A 270 13.56 -10.63 -41.45
N LEU A 271 14.33 -9.71 -40.87
CA LEU A 271 14.22 -9.33 -39.46
C LEU A 271 12.88 -8.64 -39.17
N PHE A 272 12.40 -7.80 -40.08
CA PHE A 272 11.06 -7.22 -40.04
C PHE A 272 9.99 -8.34 -40.01
N LEU A 273 10.01 -9.31 -40.92
CA LEU A 273 9.01 -10.38 -40.95
C LEU A 273 8.95 -11.19 -39.64
N ASN A 274 10.11 -11.54 -39.06
CA ASN A 274 10.15 -12.27 -37.79
C ASN A 274 9.59 -11.45 -36.63
N THR A 275 9.99 -10.19 -36.53
CA THR A 275 9.55 -9.32 -35.43
C THR A 275 8.08 -8.92 -35.56
N PHE A 276 7.57 -8.78 -36.78
CA PHE A 276 6.18 -8.47 -37.05
C PHE A 276 5.23 -9.62 -36.67
N PHE A 277 5.59 -10.87 -36.98
CA PHE A 277 4.71 -12.02 -36.75
C PHE A 277 5.00 -12.86 -35.49
N GLN A 278 6.26 -12.98 -35.07
CA GLN A 278 6.67 -13.94 -34.05
C GLN A 278 7.24 -13.30 -32.78
N TYR A 279 7.37 -11.97 -32.74
CA TYR A 279 7.94 -11.17 -31.63
C TYR A 279 9.36 -11.57 -31.18
N ARG A 280 9.99 -12.57 -31.82
CA ARG A 280 11.33 -13.09 -31.54
C ARG A 280 12.10 -13.32 -32.84
N LEU A 281 13.42 -13.17 -32.76
CA LEU A 281 14.32 -13.38 -33.90
C LEU A 281 14.68 -14.86 -34.03
N SER A 282 14.36 -15.45 -35.18
CA SER A 282 14.81 -16.79 -35.57
C SER A 282 16.33 -16.88 -35.66
N PHE A 283 16.88 -18.06 -35.31
CA PHE A 283 18.28 -18.38 -35.50
C PHE A 283 18.73 -18.23 -36.97
N ILE A 284 17.90 -18.68 -37.92
CA ILE A 284 18.18 -18.61 -39.37
C ILE A 284 18.32 -17.15 -39.81
N SER A 285 17.46 -16.25 -39.30
CA SER A 285 17.50 -14.84 -39.66
C SER A 285 18.70 -14.11 -39.10
N LYS A 286 19.14 -14.45 -37.88
CA LYS A 286 20.39 -13.93 -37.31
C LYS A 286 21.60 -14.41 -38.12
N LEU A 287 21.63 -15.69 -38.50
CA LEU A 287 22.70 -16.25 -39.31
C LEU A 287 22.78 -15.57 -40.68
N TYR A 288 21.63 -15.35 -41.34
CA TYR A 288 21.57 -14.62 -42.62
C TYR A 288 21.98 -13.15 -42.49
N GLN A 289 21.67 -12.49 -41.36
CA GLN A 289 22.16 -11.16 -41.05
C GLN A 289 23.68 -11.12 -40.89
N ILE A 290 24.26 -12.06 -40.14
CA ILE A 290 25.71 -12.15 -39.98
C ILE A 290 26.38 -12.36 -41.34
N PHE A 291 25.83 -13.26 -42.17
CA PHE A 291 26.32 -13.50 -43.52
C PHE A 291 26.33 -12.24 -44.39
N THR A 292 25.23 -11.50 -44.44
CA THR A 292 25.13 -10.25 -45.23
C THR A 292 26.03 -9.13 -44.70
N LEU A 293 26.20 -9.02 -43.38
CA LEU A 293 27.14 -8.10 -42.75
C LEU A 293 28.61 -8.46 -43.06
N VAL A 294 28.96 -9.74 -43.06
CA VAL A 294 30.30 -10.21 -43.46
C VAL A 294 30.59 -9.84 -44.91
N LEU A 295 29.63 -10.09 -45.82
CA LEU A 295 29.78 -9.65 -47.22
C LEU A 295 29.97 -8.13 -47.32
N THR A 296 29.19 -7.35 -46.56
CA THR A 296 29.29 -5.89 -46.51
C THR A 296 30.66 -5.43 -46.02
N LEU A 297 31.24 -6.10 -45.03
CA LEU A 297 32.55 -5.77 -44.46
C LEU A 297 33.71 -6.08 -45.42
N LEU A 298 33.55 -7.06 -46.31
CA LEU A 298 34.57 -7.42 -47.31
C LEU A 298 34.63 -6.43 -48.49
N VAL A 299 33.53 -5.73 -48.80
CA VAL A 299 33.42 -4.85 -49.98
C VAL A 299 34.43 -3.68 -49.99
N PRO A 300 34.67 -2.92 -48.90
CA PRO A 300 35.63 -1.81 -48.89
C PRO A 300 37.04 -2.22 -49.33
N PHE A 301 37.50 -3.41 -48.93
CA PHE A 301 38.84 -3.93 -49.17
C PHE A 301 38.99 -4.66 -50.52
N SER A 302 37.90 -4.81 -51.27
CA SER A 302 37.88 -5.60 -52.51
C SER A 302 38.19 -4.76 -53.76
N ASN A 303 38.78 -5.40 -54.77
CA ASN A 303 38.87 -4.85 -56.14
C ASN A 303 37.56 -5.11 -56.92
N ARG A 304 37.43 -4.57 -58.13
CA ARG A 304 36.20 -4.69 -58.94
C ARG A 304 35.79 -6.15 -59.19
N SER A 305 36.74 -7.02 -59.55
CA SER A 305 36.46 -8.44 -59.83
C SER A 305 35.96 -9.18 -58.58
N VAL A 306 36.59 -8.95 -57.43
CA VAL A 306 36.14 -9.52 -56.13
C VAL A 306 34.77 -8.98 -55.74
N CYS A 307 34.48 -7.69 -55.96
CA CYS A 307 33.15 -7.13 -55.70
C CYS A 307 32.06 -7.82 -56.55
N LEU A 308 32.31 -8.09 -57.84
CA LEU A 308 31.38 -8.82 -58.71
C LEU A 308 31.21 -10.27 -58.25
N PHE A 309 32.27 -10.91 -57.77
CA PHE A 309 32.19 -12.26 -57.18
C PHE A 309 31.35 -12.28 -55.90
N LEU A 310 31.54 -11.32 -55.00
CA LEU A 310 30.71 -11.17 -53.79
C LEU A 310 29.24 -10.90 -54.13
N LEU A 311 28.97 -10.09 -55.17
CA LEU A 311 27.61 -9.87 -55.67
C LEU A 311 26.97 -11.18 -56.14
N LYS A 312 27.69 -12.04 -56.87
CA LYS A 312 27.20 -13.35 -57.31
C LYS A 312 26.86 -14.25 -56.11
N ILE A 313 27.73 -14.31 -55.09
CA ILE A 313 27.47 -15.05 -53.85
C ILE A 313 26.18 -14.54 -53.19
N TRP A 314 26.01 -13.22 -53.10
CA TRP A 314 24.81 -12.63 -52.55
C TRP A 314 23.56 -12.96 -53.39
N GLN A 315 23.63 -12.87 -54.73
CA GLN A 315 22.52 -13.22 -55.64
C GLN A 315 22.03 -14.66 -55.42
N PHE A 316 22.95 -15.63 -55.27
CA PHE A 316 22.56 -17.01 -54.93
C PHE A 316 21.92 -17.13 -53.54
N SER A 317 22.39 -16.35 -52.56
CA SER A 317 21.80 -16.34 -51.22
C SER A 317 20.35 -15.86 -51.19
N ILE A 318 19.91 -15.08 -52.19
CA ILE A 318 18.54 -14.53 -52.24
C ILE A 318 17.51 -15.65 -52.42
N PHE A 319 17.84 -16.75 -53.11
CA PHE A 319 16.94 -17.90 -53.20
C PHE A 319 16.63 -18.51 -51.83
N ILE A 320 17.64 -18.60 -50.96
CA ILE A 320 17.47 -19.05 -49.56
C ILE A 320 16.58 -18.07 -48.79
N PHE A 321 16.82 -16.77 -48.95
CA PHE A 321 15.99 -15.71 -48.36
C PHE A 321 14.52 -15.79 -48.82
N ILE A 322 14.27 -16.01 -50.11
CA ILE A 322 12.91 -16.13 -50.66
C ILE A 322 12.20 -17.33 -50.04
N ILE A 323 12.81 -18.52 -50.10
CA ILE A 323 12.23 -19.75 -49.55
C ILE A 323 11.88 -19.57 -48.07
N TYR A 324 12.81 -18.98 -47.30
CA TYR A 324 12.61 -18.79 -45.87
C TYR A 324 11.58 -17.69 -45.56
N SER A 325 11.48 -16.64 -46.36
CA SER A 325 10.44 -15.61 -46.23
C SER A 325 9.05 -16.19 -46.49
N PHE A 326 8.91 -17.06 -47.51
CA PHE A 326 7.67 -17.81 -47.75
C PHE A 326 7.34 -18.75 -46.59
N PHE A 327 8.32 -19.39 -45.96
CA PHE A 327 8.11 -20.22 -44.78
C PHE A 327 7.53 -19.42 -43.59
N ILE A 328 8.08 -18.24 -43.27
CA ILE A 328 7.56 -17.37 -42.20
C ILE A 328 6.12 -16.94 -42.50
N MET A 329 5.85 -16.55 -43.75
CA MET A 329 4.50 -16.17 -44.19
C MET A 329 3.52 -17.33 -44.03
N TYR A 330 3.88 -18.52 -44.52
CA TYR A 330 3.07 -19.72 -44.42
C TYR A 330 2.75 -20.10 -42.97
N GLN A 331 3.76 -20.09 -42.09
CA GLN A 331 3.57 -20.36 -40.65
C GLN A 331 2.60 -19.36 -40.00
N SER A 332 2.65 -18.09 -40.43
CA SER A 332 1.78 -17.03 -39.89
C SER A 332 0.34 -17.15 -40.39
N LEU A 333 0.14 -17.65 -41.61
CA LEU A 333 -1.19 -17.96 -42.17
C LEU A 333 -1.83 -19.16 -41.48
N ILE A 334 -1.08 -20.23 -41.18
CA ILE A 334 -1.58 -21.38 -40.42
C ILE A 334 -2.09 -20.96 -39.03
N ARG A 335 -1.39 -20.02 -38.38
CA ARG A 335 -1.81 -19.45 -37.09
C ARG A 335 -3.03 -18.53 -37.19
N LYS A 336 -3.64 -18.40 -38.38
CA LYS A 336 -4.78 -17.53 -38.69
C LYS A 336 -4.55 -16.08 -38.24
N ASN A 337 -3.31 -15.59 -38.33
CA ASN A 337 -3.02 -14.21 -37.98
C ASN A 337 -3.72 -13.27 -38.99
N PRO A 338 -4.65 -12.41 -38.56
CA PRO A 338 -5.39 -11.53 -39.47
C PRO A 338 -4.47 -10.58 -40.24
N ASP A 339 -3.34 -10.19 -39.65
CA ASP A 339 -2.37 -9.30 -40.28
C ASP A 339 -1.61 -10.03 -41.41
N ALA A 340 -1.33 -11.33 -41.25
CA ALA A 340 -0.69 -12.14 -42.28
C ALA A 340 -1.60 -12.35 -43.50
N ILE A 341 -2.89 -12.60 -43.28
CA ILE A 341 -3.89 -12.76 -44.34
C ILE A 341 -3.97 -11.49 -45.19
N ARG A 342 -3.94 -10.32 -44.55
CA ARG A 342 -3.97 -9.03 -45.26
C ARG A 342 -2.66 -8.72 -45.99
N MET A 343 -1.53 -9.17 -45.44
CA MET A 343 -0.19 -8.87 -45.98
C MET A 343 0.20 -9.74 -47.18
N ILE A 344 -0.43 -10.91 -47.37
CA ILE A 344 0.01 -11.90 -48.36
C ILE A 344 0.05 -11.35 -49.79
N PHE A 345 -0.93 -10.53 -50.18
CA PHE A 345 -1.01 -9.99 -51.54
C PHE A 345 0.18 -9.07 -51.85
N GLY A 346 0.44 -8.09 -50.98
CA GLY A 346 1.58 -7.19 -51.13
C GLY A 346 2.91 -7.93 -51.07
N PHE A 347 3.01 -8.94 -50.19
CA PHE A 347 4.21 -9.78 -50.09
C PHE A 347 4.47 -10.58 -51.38
N LEU A 348 3.44 -11.17 -51.99
CA LEU A 348 3.57 -11.91 -53.24
C LEU A 348 4.02 -11.01 -54.39
N VAL A 349 3.42 -9.82 -54.52
CA VAL A 349 3.81 -8.83 -55.54
C VAL A 349 5.27 -8.41 -55.36
N LEU A 350 5.70 -8.15 -54.12
CA LEU A 350 7.09 -7.84 -53.80
C LEU A 350 8.04 -8.99 -54.17
N MET A 351 7.73 -10.23 -53.77
CA MET A 351 8.57 -11.39 -54.08
C MET A 351 8.68 -11.65 -55.58
N ILE A 352 7.56 -11.59 -56.31
CA ILE A 352 7.55 -11.80 -57.77
C ILE A 352 8.37 -10.73 -58.47
N SER A 353 8.17 -9.45 -58.11
CA SER A 353 8.95 -8.35 -58.71
C SER A 353 10.45 -8.48 -58.43
N GLY A 354 10.84 -8.91 -57.22
CA GLY A 354 12.23 -9.17 -56.87
C GLY A 354 12.84 -10.36 -57.61
N ILE A 355 12.08 -11.43 -57.81
CA ILE A 355 12.53 -12.60 -58.59
C ILE A 355 12.77 -12.22 -60.06
N VAL A 356 11.87 -11.46 -60.67
CA VAL A 356 12.00 -11.00 -62.06
C VAL A 356 13.26 -10.14 -62.23
N ASP A 357 13.45 -9.12 -61.38
CA ASP A 357 14.63 -8.26 -61.43
C ASP A 357 15.93 -9.01 -61.09
N LEU A 358 15.88 -10.00 -60.19
CA LEU A 358 17.03 -10.85 -59.84
C LEU A 358 17.48 -11.70 -61.04
N ILE A 359 16.55 -12.45 -61.65
CA ILE A 359 16.84 -13.31 -62.80
C ILE A 359 17.37 -12.45 -63.96
N GLY A 360 16.76 -11.28 -64.19
CA GLY A 360 17.24 -10.32 -65.19
C GLY A 360 18.64 -9.77 -64.89
N SER A 361 18.97 -9.53 -63.62
CA SER A 361 20.32 -9.07 -63.22
C SER A 361 21.40 -10.15 -63.32
N MET A 362 21.03 -11.43 -63.26
CA MET A 362 21.95 -12.55 -63.37
C MET A 362 22.23 -12.94 -64.84
N GLY A 363 21.45 -12.43 -65.80
CA GLY A 363 21.59 -12.76 -67.22
C GLY A 363 21.26 -14.22 -67.55
N LEU A 364 20.50 -14.91 -66.70
CA LEU A 364 20.16 -16.33 -66.89
C LEU A 364 19.24 -16.58 -68.10
N ILE A 365 18.48 -15.57 -68.52
CA ILE A 365 17.54 -15.61 -69.65
C ILE A 365 17.90 -14.47 -70.60
N SER A 366 18.22 -14.81 -71.86
CA SER A 366 18.79 -13.88 -72.85
C SER A 366 17.93 -12.67 -73.19
N ASN A 367 16.62 -12.72 -72.92
CA ASN A 367 15.67 -11.65 -73.27
C ASN A 367 15.05 -10.97 -72.03
N LEU A 368 15.53 -11.30 -70.82
CA LEU A 368 15.02 -10.73 -69.58
C LEU A 368 16.08 -9.78 -69.00
N GLU A 369 15.84 -8.49 -69.11
CA GLU A 369 16.66 -7.46 -68.47
C GLU A 369 16.21 -7.19 -67.04
N ASN A 370 17.02 -6.44 -66.29
CA ASN A 370 16.60 -5.87 -65.03
C ASN A 370 15.73 -4.62 -65.28
N TYR A 371 14.42 -4.82 -65.41
CA TYR A 371 13.44 -3.75 -65.64
C TYR A 371 13.24 -2.81 -64.43
N GLY A 372 13.77 -3.18 -63.27
CA GLY A 372 13.65 -2.40 -62.04
C GLY A 372 12.20 -2.29 -61.57
N ILE A 373 11.44 -3.38 -61.65
CA ILE A 373 10.03 -3.49 -61.23
C ILE A 373 9.92 -3.61 -59.71
N LEU A 374 10.97 -4.06 -59.02
CA LEU A 374 11.03 -4.23 -57.57
C LEU A 374 10.65 -2.95 -56.80
N LYS A 375 10.98 -1.76 -57.33
CA LYS A 375 10.52 -0.48 -56.75
C LYS A 375 9.00 -0.39 -56.73
N TYR A 376 8.32 -0.75 -57.81
CA TYR A 376 6.85 -0.75 -57.83
C TYR A 376 6.26 -1.87 -56.97
N GLY A 377 6.92 -3.03 -56.89
CA GLY A 377 6.50 -4.11 -56.01
C GLY A 377 6.58 -3.73 -54.52
N PHE A 378 7.62 -2.98 -54.13
CA PHE A 378 7.74 -2.45 -52.79
C PHE A 378 6.69 -1.38 -52.48
N PHE A 379 6.32 -0.53 -53.45
CA PHE A 379 5.19 0.41 -53.28
C PHE A 379 3.88 -0.31 -52.92
N VAL A 380 3.54 -1.40 -53.62
CA VAL A 380 2.32 -2.18 -53.33
C VAL A 380 2.38 -2.78 -51.93
N PHE A 381 3.55 -3.28 -51.52
CA PHE A 381 3.77 -3.80 -50.18
C PHE A 381 3.62 -2.72 -49.10
N GLU A 382 4.18 -1.53 -49.33
CA GLU A 382 4.12 -0.38 -48.43
C GLU A 382 2.67 0.05 -48.16
N VAL A 383 1.86 0.17 -49.21
CA VAL A 383 0.42 0.51 -49.10
C VAL A 383 -0.32 -0.55 -48.27
N GLY A 384 -0.01 -1.83 -48.49
CA GLY A 384 -0.55 -2.93 -47.68
C GLY A 384 -0.20 -2.79 -46.20
N MET A 385 1.05 -2.41 -45.89
CA MET A 385 1.51 -2.20 -44.52
C MET A 385 0.82 -1.04 -43.82
N VAL A 386 0.61 0.08 -44.52
CA VAL A 386 -0.15 1.24 -43.98
C VAL A 386 -1.57 0.81 -43.57
N PHE A 387 -2.26 0.03 -44.40
CA PHE A 387 -3.60 -0.46 -44.09
C PHE A 387 -3.64 -1.40 -42.89
N ILE A 388 -2.64 -2.29 -42.77
CA ILE A 388 -2.56 -3.23 -41.63
C ILE A 388 -2.35 -2.47 -40.31
N LEU A 389 -1.46 -1.48 -40.29
CA LEU A 389 -1.18 -0.68 -39.09
C LEU A 389 -2.37 0.16 -38.66
N ALA A 390 -3.09 0.77 -39.60
CA ALA A 390 -4.31 1.51 -39.31
C ALA A 390 -5.36 0.63 -38.60
N ASN A 391 -5.59 -0.59 -39.10
CA ASN A 391 -6.52 -1.53 -38.48
C ASN A 391 -6.05 -2.00 -37.09
N ARG A 392 -4.74 -2.22 -36.92
CA ARG A 392 -4.17 -2.60 -35.62
C ARG A 392 -4.38 -1.49 -34.58
N PHE A 393 -4.22 -0.23 -34.98
CA PHE A 393 -4.47 0.93 -34.12
C PHE A 393 -5.95 1.03 -33.70
N LEU A 394 -6.87 0.87 -34.65
CA LEU A 394 -8.32 0.94 -34.37
C LEU A 394 -8.77 -0.14 -33.37
N ARG A 395 -8.26 -1.37 -33.49
CA ARG A 395 -8.59 -2.46 -32.54
C ARG A 395 -8.15 -2.12 -31.11
N VAL A 396 -6.91 -1.67 -30.95
CA VAL A 396 -6.37 -1.33 -29.62
C VAL A 396 -7.14 -0.16 -28.99
N HIS A 397 -7.54 0.85 -29.79
CA HIS A 397 -8.34 1.97 -29.27
C HIS A 397 -9.72 1.51 -28.79
N LYS A 398 -10.37 0.62 -29.53
CA LYS A 398 -11.68 0.06 -29.16
C LYS A 398 -11.61 -0.76 -27.87
N GLU A 399 -10.60 -1.62 -27.72
CA GLU A 399 -10.37 -2.39 -26.49
C GLU A 399 -10.17 -1.47 -25.27
N ALA A 400 -9.43 -0.37 -25.44
CA ALA A 400 -9.23 0.61 -24.36
C ALA A 400 -10.53 1.35 -23.98
N GLU A 401 -11.37 1.68 -24.95
CA GLU A 401 -12.66 2.33 -24.73
C GLU A 401 -13.64 1.41 -23.98
N GLU A 402 -13.74 0.13 -24.40
CA GLU A 402 -14.56 -0.87 -23.72
C GLU A 402 -14.14 -1.09 -22.26
N LEU A 403 -12.83 -1.14 -21.99
CA LEU A 403 -12.30 -1.30 -20.62
C LEU A 403 -12.67 -0.12 -19.71
N ASN A 404 -12.64 1.10 -20.25
CA ASN A 404 -13.00 2.31 -19.49
C ASN A 404 -14.48 2.33 -19.12
N LEU A 405 -15.37 1.83 -19.98
CA LEU A 405 -16.80 1.73 -19.69
C LEU A 405 -17.10 0.73 -18.57
N ASP A 406 -16.43 -0.43 -18.54
CA ASP A 406 -16.57 -1.44 -17.46
C ASP A 406 -16.12 -0.90 -16.09
N LEU A 407 -15.02 -0.14 -16.06
CA LEU A 407 -14.52 0.50 -14.84
C LEU A 407 -15.53 1.48 -14.24
N ASP A 408 -16.15 2.33 -15.05
CA ASP A 408 -17.13 3.31 -14.57
C ASP A 408 -18.36 2.64 -13.93
N GLN A 409 -18.80 1.50 -14.49
CA GLN A 409 -19.88 0.70 -13.90
C GLN A 409 -19.49 0.13 -12.53
N LYS A 410 -18.28 -0.45 -12.39
CA LYS A 410 -17.78 -0.98 -11.11
C LYS A 410 -17.65 0.07 -10.03
N VAL A 411 -17.23 1.29 -10.38
CA VAL A 411 -17.14 2.41 -9.44
C VAL A 411 -18.52 2.73 -8.87
N LYS A 412 -19.53 2.88 -9.74
CA LYS A 412 -20.92 3.17 -9.31
C LYS A 412 -21.49 2.10 -8.37
N GLU A 413 -21.26 0.82 -8.67
CA GLU A 413 -21.71 -0.28 -7.80
C GLU A 413 -21.04 -0.23 -6.41
N ARG A 414 -19.73 0.01 -6.35
CA ARG A 414 -19.00 0.10 -5.08
C ARG A 414 -19.42 1.31 -4.26
N THR A 415 -19.64 2.46 -4.89
CA THR A 415 -20.14 3.66 -4.20
C THR A 415 -21.50 3.41 -3.56
N LYS A 416 -22.43 2.76 -4.28
CA LYS A 416 -23.75 2.41 -3.74
C LYS A 416 -23.69 1.42 -2.58
N GLN A 417 -22.81 0.42 -2.65
CA GLN A 417 -22.60 -0.52 -1.54
C GLN A 417 -22.11 0.20 -0.28
N LEU A 418 -21.16 1.12 -0.44
CA LEU A 418 -20.59 1.88 0.66
C LEU A 418 -21.64 2.77 1.34
N GLU A 419 -22.47 3.45 0.55
CA GLU A 419 -23.57 4.28 1.06
C GLU A 419 -24.55 3.46 1.90
N ASN A 420 -24.98 2.29 1.40
CA ASN A 420 -25.86 1.39 2.16
C ASN A 420 -25.23 0.91 3.49
N THR A 421 -23.92 0.61 3.51
CA THR A 421 -23.24 0.20 4.74
C THR A 421 -23.14 1.35 5.75
N LEU A 422 -22.90 2.57 5.28
CA LEU A 422 -22.86 3.76 6.14
C LEU A 422 -24.22 4.02 6.80
N ASP A 423 -25.31 3.87 6.06
CA ASP A 423 -26.66 4.02 6.59
C ASP A 423 -26.97 2.98 7.67
N GLN A 424 -26.60 1.71 7.45
CA GLN A 424 -26.75 0.66 8.46
C GLN A 424 -25.98 0.94 9.76
N VAL A 425 -24.72 1.39 9.65
CA VAL A 425 -23.92 1.76 10.83
C VAL A 425 -24.55 2.93 11.57
N ARG A 426 -25.11 3.90 10.84
CA ARG A 426 -25.77 5.07 11.43
C ARG A 426 -27.03 4.68 12.21
N GLU A 427 -27.85 3.80 11.66
CA GLU A 427 -29.05 3.27 12.33
C GLU A 427 -28.69 2.51 13.61
N LEU A 428 -27.71 1.61 13.55
CA LEU A 428 -27.24 0.85 14.72
C LEU A 428 -26.71 1.76 15.82
N LYS A 429 -25.97 2.82 15.46
CA LYS A 429 -25.49 3.82 16.41
C LYS A 429 -26.65 4.56 17.10
N ILE A 430 -27.66 4.98 16.35
CA ILE A 430 -28.84 5.66 16.92
C ILE A 430 -29.56 4.74 17.91
N GLN A 431 -29.69 3.45 17.59
CA GLN A 431 -30.29 2.47 18.50
C GLN A 431 -29.47 2.31 19.79
N GLN A 432 -28.15 2.14 19.68
CA GLN A 432 -27.25 2.03 20.82
C GLN A 432 -27.26 3.28 21.72
N ASP A 433 -27.22 4.48 21.14
CA ASP A 433 -27.29 5.73 21.91
C ASP A 433 -28.66 5.89 22.60
N GLY A 434 -29.72 5.31 22.02
CA GLY A 434 -31.04 5.21 22.64
C GLY A 434 -31.06 4.29 23.86
N ASP A 435 -30.41 3.13 23.79
CA ASP A 435 -30.27 2.21 24.92
C ASP A 435 -29.45 2.82 26.05
N TYR A 436 -28.33 3.49 25.72
CA TYR A 436 -27.52 4.23 26.71
C TYR A 436 -28.32 5.34 27.38
N PHE A 437 -29.15 6.06 26.62
CA PHE A 437 -30.02 7.09 27.18
C PHE A 437 -30.97 6.50 28.22
N LEU A 438 -31.62 5.37 27.92
CA LEU A 438 -32.52 4.70 28.85
C LEU A 438 -31.79 4.25 30.11
N THR A 439 -30.62 3.63 30.00
CA THR A 439 -29.84 3.21 31.18
C THR A 439 -29.43 4.40 32.04
N SER A 440 -29.01 5.52 31.44
CA SER A 440 -28.66 6.73 32.20
C SER A 440 -29.83 7.28 33.02
N LEU A 441 -31.07 7.21 32.50
CA LEU A 441 -32.26 7.64 33.23
C LEU A 441 -32.59 6.78 34.45
N ILE A 442 -32.11 5.53 34.48
CA ILE A 442 -32.29 4.62 35.61
C ILE A 442 -31.16 4.79 36.63
N LEU A 443 -29.95 5.10 36.18
CA LEU A 443 -28.80 5.35 37.06
C LEU A 443 -28.87 6.69 37.78
N ASP A 444 -29.27 7.76 37.09
CA ASP A 444 -29.27 9.12 37.66
C ASP A 444 -30.04 9.24 38.99
N PRO A 445 -31.23 8.64 39.19
CA PRO A 445 -31.95 8.70 40.46
C PRO A 445 -31.29 7.93 41.61
N LEU A 446 -30.41 6.97 41.30
CA LEU A 446 -29.70 6.19 42.32
C LEU A 446 -28.57 7.01 42.92
N ASN A 447 -27.90 7.82 42.10
CA ASN A 447 -26.85 8.76 42.49
C ASN A 447 -27.43 9.85 43.41
N GLN A 448 -26.99 9.84 44.68
CA GLN A 448 -27.30 10.90 45.63
C GLN A 448 -25.99 11.47 46.15
N ASN A 449 -25.59 12.55 45.50
CA ASN A 449 -24.24 13.09 45.58
C ASN A 449 -24.16 14.26 46.57
N HIS A 450 -25.20 14.55 47.34
CA HIS A 450 -25.16 15.63 48.30
C HIS A 450 -26.07 15.33 49.51
N VAL A 451 -25.49 15.45 50.70
CA VAL A 451 -26.20 15.40 51.98
C VAL A 451 -25.56 16.44 52.89
N GLU A 452 -26.37 17.36 53.40
CA GLU A 452 -25.94 18.38 54.35
C GLU A 452 -26.80 18.30 55.60
N ASN A 453 -26.16 18.26 56.77
CA ASN A 453 -26.80 18.36 58.06
C ASN A 453 -25.95 19.18 59.05
N ASP A 454 -26.43 19.39 60.27
CA ASP A 454 -25.77 20.23 61.28
C ASP A 454 -24.37 19.73 61.71
N PHE A 455 -23.99 18.51 61.33
CA PHE A 455 -22.76 17.86 61.78
C PHE A 455 -21.77 17.59 60.65
N ILE A 456 -22.26 17.31 59.43
CA ILE A 456 -21.48 16.85 58.29
C ILE A 456 -22.02 17.44 56.99
N ILE A 457 -21.09 17.85 56.12
CA ILE A 457 -21.36 18.15 54.71
C ILE A 457 -20.73 17.05 53.86
N LEU A 458 -21.54 16.36 53.06
CA LEU A 458 -21.10 15.39 52.06
C LEU A 458 -21.38 15.93 50.66
N GLU A 459 -20.33 16.00 49.84
CA GLU A 459 -20.35 16.43 48.45
C GLU A 459 -19.79 15.32 47.57
N GLY A 460 -20.46 15.02 46.47
CA GLY A 460 -20.09 13.99 45.52
C GLY A 460 -19.96 14.56 44.12
N PHE A 461 -18.88 14.20 43.46
CA PHE A 461 -18.63 14.48 42.05
C PHE A 461 -18.53 13.16 41.30
N SER A 462 -19.15 13.08 40.12
CA SER A 462 -19.03 11.92 39.24
C SER A 462 -18.99 12.39 37.78
N ARG A 463 -18.05 11.83 37.00
CA ARG A 463 -17.83 12.14 35.59
C ARG A 463 -17.50 10.85 34.87
N GLN A 464 -18.37 10.44 33.95
CA GLN A 464 -18.20 9.16 33.27
C GLN A 464 -17.47 9.38 31.94
N LYS A 465 -16.67 8.42 31.53
CA LYS A 465 -15.88 8.43 30.30
C LYS A 465 -16.78 8.41 29.07
N LYS A 466 -17.83 7.59 29.07
CA LYS A 466 -18.73 7.46 27.92
C LYS A 466 -19.77 8.57 27.92
N ARG A 467 -19.51 9.60 27.11
CA ARG A 467 -20.46 10.67 26.80
C ARG A 467 -21.11 10.43 25.45
N PHE A 468 -22.40 10.67 25.38
CA PHE A 468 -23.17 10.52 24.15
C PHE A 468 -24.25 11.60 24.07
N GLN A 469 -24.67 11.89 22.84
CA GLN A 469 -25.77 12.80 22.58
C GLN A 469 -26.89 12.00 21.94
N PHE A 470 -28.01 11.90 22.63
CA PHE A 470 -29.22 11.31 22.09
C PHE A 470 -30.27 12.41 21.90
N LYS A 471 -30.53 12.75 20.62
CA LYS A 471 -31.36 13.90 20.23
C LYS A 471 -30.82 15.21 20.82
N GLN A 472 -31.55 15.84 21.73
CA GLN A 472 -31.18 17.09 22.40
C GLN A 472 -30.46 16.87 23.74
N TRP A 473 -30.45 15.64 24.25
CA TRP A 473 -29.93 15.32 25.57
C TRP A 473 -28.46 14.93 25.46
N LYS A 474 -27.63 15.57 26.29
CA LYS A 474 -26.25 15.14 26.54
C LYS A 474 -26.26 14.39 27.86
N LYS A 475 -25.83 13.12 27.81
CA LYS A 475 -25.82 12.22 28.97
C LYS A 475 -24.49 11.48 29.02
N GLU A 476 -24.22 10.94 30.19
CA GLU A 476 -23.04 10.14 30.48
C GLU A 476 -23.47 8.81 31.07
N ILE A 477 -22.65 7.77 30.89
CA ILE A 477 -22.91 6.42 31.38
C ILE A 477 -21.58 5.74 31.72
N GLY A 478 -21.50 5.05 32.85
CA GLY A 478 -20.29 4.33 33.26
C GLY A 478 -20.45 3.61 34.60
N GLY A 479 -19.35 3.10 35.13
CA GLY A 479 -19.30 2.18 36.28
C GLY A 479 -19.30 2.83 37.66
N ASP A 480 -19.10 4.14 37.72
CA ASP A 480 -18.96 4.85 38.99
C ASP A 480 -20.31 5.29 39.57
N ILE A 481 -20.52 5.03 40.86
CA ILE A 481 -21.75 5.41 41.57
C ILE A 481 -21.46 5.93 42.98
N ILE A 482 -22.19 6.99 43.36
CA ILE A 482 -22.12 7.61 44.69
C ILE A 482 -23.50 7.58 45.32
N ILE A 483 -23.60 7.02 46.52
CA ILE A 483 -24.87 6.97 47.26
C ILE A 483 -24.61 7.41 48.69
N ALA A 484 -25.32 8.44 49.14
CA ALA A 484 -25.35 8.85 50.54
C ALA A 484 -26.79 8.96 51.05
N ASP A 485 -27.04 8.57 52.30
CA ASP A 485 -28.35 8.66 52.94
C ASP A 485 -28.20 8.71 54.48
N GLU A 486 -29.25 9.09 55.18
CA GLU A 486 -29.32 9.06 56.65
C GLU A 486 -30.10 7.84 57.13
N ILE A 487 -29.56 7.12 58.12
CA ILE A 487 -30.21 5.96 58.73
C ILE A 487 -30.16 6.04 60.25
N TYR A 488 -31.03 5.28 60.91
CA TYR A 488 -30.98 5.08 62.35
C TYR A 488 -30.56 3.64 62.65
N LEU A 489 -29.62 3.50 63.60
CA LEU A 489 -29.17 2.20 64.11
C LEU A 489 -29.14 2.28 65.63
N LYS A 490 -29.88 1.38 66.30
CA LYS A 490 -30.05 1.39 67.77
C LYS A 490 -30.42 2.77 68.31
N ASP A 491 -31.38 3.43 67.66
CA ASP A 491 -31.89 4.78 68.01
C ASP A 491 -30.87 5.93 67.87
N ARG A 492 -29.69 5.69 67.29
CA ARG A 492 -28.71 6.74 66.97
C ARG A 492 -28.71 7.03 65.48
N LYS A 493 -28.43 8.29 65.13
CA LYS A 493 -28.44 8.77 63.74
C LYS A 493 -27.06 8.62 63.10
N TYR A 494 -27.01 7.98 61.94
CA TYR A 494 -25.79 7.77 61.15
C TYR A 494 -25.95 8.34 59.74
N LEU A 495 -24.86 8.89 59.20
CA LEU A 495 -24.72 9.16 57.78
C LEU A 495 -24.06 7.95 57.12
N VAL A 496 -24.76 7.30 56.18
CA VAL A 496 -24.20 6.23 55.36
C VAL A 496 -23.77 6.77 54.01
N PHE A 497 -22.61 6.33 53.52
CA PHE A 497 -22.17 6.63 52.16
C PHE A 497 -21.48 5.45 51.50
N VAL A 498 -21.51 5.47 50.17
CA VAL A 498 -20.87 4.51 49.29
C VAL A 498 -20.26 5.25 48.13
N ASN A 499 -18.99 4.96 47.85
CA ASN A 499 -18.36 5.23 46.57
C ASN A 499 -17.96 3.89 45.96
N GLY A 500 -18.53 3.55 44.80
CA GLY A 500 -18.28 2.28 44.13
C GLY A 500 -17.92 2.47 42.66
N ASP A 501 -17.05 1.61 42.18
CA ASP A 501 -16.61 1.53 40.79
C ASP A 501 -16.78 0.08 40.31
N ALA A 502 -17.66 -0.08 39.31
CA ALA A 502 -17.97 -1.35 38.69
C ALA A 502 -17.09 -1.66 37.49
N MET A 503 -16.55 -2.88 37.48
CA MET A 503 -15.67 -3.37 36.42
C MET A 503 -16.27 -3.22 35.02
N GLY A 504 -15.47 -2.62 34.14
CA GLY A 504 -15.82 -2.40 32.74
C GLY A 504 -16.14 -0.94 32.47
N LYS A 505 -16.26 -0.58 31.19
CA LYS A 505 -16.54 0.80 30.76
C LYS A 505 -17.87 0.87 30.02
N SER A 506 -18.49 2.05 29.99
CA SER A 506 -19.77 2.26 29.30
C SER A 506 -20.88 1.36 29.86
N ILE A 507 -21.54 0.52 29.03
CA ILE A 507 -22.73 -0.23 29.42
C ILE A 507 -22.46 -1.36 30.42
N GLN A 508 -21.29 -1.99 30.36
CA GLN A 508 -20.95 -3.07 31.29
C GLN A 508 -20.75 -2.51 32.70
N GLY A 509 -19.92 -1.46 32.83
CA GLY A 509 -19.74 -0.74 34.10
C GLY A 509 -21.09 -0.20 34.62
N ALA A 510 -21.87 0.44 33.76
CA ALA A 510 -23.19 0.97 34.12
C ALA A 510 -24.18 -0.10 34.61
N SER A 511 -24.11 -1.31 34.08
CA SER A 511 -24.92 -2.43 34.57
C SER A 511 -24.49 -2.84 35.98
N GLY A 512 -23.19 -2.85 36.27
CA GLY A 512 -22.68 -3.12 37.61
C GLY A 512 -23.02 -2.03 38.62
N ALA A 513 -22.86 -0.75 38.23
CA ALA A 513 -23.27 0.40 39.02
C ALA A 513 -24.78 0.34 39.35
N LEU A 514 -25.61 -0.05 38.38
CA LEU A 514 -27.05 -0.23 38.57
C LEU A 514 -27.35 -1.31 39.61
N VAL A 515 -26.72 -2.47 39.51
CA VAL A 515 -26.90 -3.57 40.47
C VAL A 515 -26.47 -3.13 41.87
N LEU A 516 -25.27 -2.55 42.01
CA LEU A 516 -24.78 -2.02 43.28
C LEU A 516 -25.78 -1.03 43.88
N GLY A 517 -26.21 -0.05 43.08
CA GLY A 517 -27.10 1.00 43.55
C GLY A 517 -28.48 0.52 43.96
N VAL A 518 -29.09 -0.40 43.21
CA VAL A 518 -30.40 -0.97 43.54
C VAL A 518 -30.33 -1.82 44.81
N VAL A 519 -29.32 -2.69 44.93
CA VAL A 519 -29.14 -3.54 46.12
C VAL A 519 -28.89 -2.68 47.35
N PHE A 520 -27.97 -1.72 47.26
CA PHE A 520 -27.61 -0.87 48.37
C PHE A 520 -28.78 0.02 48.84
N ARG A 521 -29.51 0.63 47.90
CA ARG A 521 -30.75 1.38 48.21
C ARG A 521 -31.82 0.51 48.85
N SER A 522 -31.99 -0.72 48.37
CA SER A 522 -32.91 -1.70 48.96
C SER A 522 -32.51 -2.03 50.40
N PHE A 523 -31.21 -2.18 50.67
CA PHE A 523 -30.67 -2.40 52.01
C PHE A 523 -30.96 -1.23 52.96
N ILE A 524 -30.74 0.01 52.51
CA ILE A 524 -31.08 1.23 53.26
C ILE A 524 -32.58 1.31 53.54
N ALA A 525 -33.42 1.07 52.53
CA ALA A 525 -34.87 1.11 52.67
C ALA A 525 -35.39 0.07 53.70
N ARG A 526 -34.82 -1.14 53.70
CA ARG A 526 -35.12 -2.15 54.73
C ARG A 526 -34.63 -1.73 56.11
N THR A 527 -33.48 -1.07 56.20
CA THR A 527 -32.97 -0.54 57.48
C THR A 527 -33.94 0.48 58.10
N LYS A 528 -34.59 1.31 57.28
CA LYS A 528 -35.57 2.31 57.73
C LYS A 528 -36.93 1.71 58.13
N THR A 529 -37.27 0.51 57.68
CA THR A 529 -38.62 -0.06 57.80
C THR A 529 -38.70 -1.32 58.65
N VAL A 530 -37.63 -2.11 58.70
CA VAL A 530 -37.60 -3.42 59.37
C VAL A 530 -36.77 -3.34 60.64
N PHE A 531 -37.40 -3.66 61.78
CA PHE A 531 -36.77 -3.56 63.10
C PHE A 531 -35.47 -4.36 63.22
N SER A 532 -35.38 -5.56 62.61
CA SER A 532 -34.18 -6.41 62.70
C SER A 532 -32.92 -5.79 62.08
N TYR A 533 -33.06 -4.90 61.10
CA TYR A 533 -31.95 -4.16 60.53
C TYR A 533 -31.63 -2.91 61.36
N HIS A 534 -32.67 -2.19 61.79
CA HIS A 534 -32.57 -1.02 62.66
C HIS A 534 -31.91 -1.33 64.01
N SER A 535 -32.13 -2.54 64.56
CA SER A 535 -31.59 -2.93 65.87
C SER A 535 -30.11 -3.34 65.83
N LYS A 536 -29.45 -3.32 64.67
CA LYS A 536 -28.06 -3.78 64.54
C LYS A 536 -27.07 -2.67 64.86
N PRO A 537 -25.91 -3.00 65.48
CA PRO A 537 -24.80 -2.07 65.62
C PRO A 537 -24.11 -1.82 64.26
N PRO A 538 -23.38 -0.70 64.09
CA PRO A 538 -22.83 -0.28 62.80
C PRO A 538 -21.89 -1.31 62.15
N GLU A 539 -21.11 -2.05 62.93
CA GLU A 539 -20.16 -3.05 62.42
C GLU A 539 -20.89 -4.25 61.83
N LEU A 540 -21.93 -4.76 62.52
CA LEU A 540 -22.74 -5.87 62.02
C LEU A 540 -23.57 -5.45 60.81
N TRP A 541 -24.07 -4.21 60.81
CA TRP A 541 -24.79 -3.66 59.66
C TRP A 541 -23.88 -3.60 58.42
N LEU A 542 -22.65 -3.11 58.56
CA LEU A 542 -21.66 -3.08 57.47
C LEU A 542 -21.30 -4.49 56.99
N LYS A 543 -21.13 -5.45 57.91
CA LYS A 543 -20.88 -6.86 57.59
C LYS A 543 -21.97 -7.45 56.71
N GLU A 544 -23.23 -7.29 57.11
CA GLU A 544 -24.35 -7.84 56.35
C GLU A 544 -24.55 -7.13 55.01
N CYS A 545 -24.37 -5.81 54.98
CA CYS A 545 -24.44 -5.05 53.74
C CYS A 545 -23.38 -5.54 52.74
N PHE A 546 -22.14 -5.71 53.20
CA PHE A 546 -21.05 -6.27 52.40
C PHE A 546 -21.35 -7.68 51.91
N LEU A 547 -21.83 -8.58 52.79
CA LEU A 547 -22.15 -9.96 52.42
C LEU A 547 -23.30 -10.04 51.41
N GLU A 548 -24.32 -9.19 51.53
CA GLU A 548 -25.42 -9.17 50.56
C GLU A 548 -24.94 -8.71 49.18
N LEU A 549 -24.09 -7.68 49.12
CA LEU A 549 -23.43 -7.27 47.89
C LEU A 549 -22.55 -8.40 47.34
N GLN A 550 -21.72 -9.02 48.19
CA GLN A 550 -20.84 -10.13 47.81
C GLN A 550 -21.62 -11.29 47.18
N ASN A 551 -22.68 -11.76 47.83
CA ASN A 551 -23.49 -12.88 47.34
C ASN A 551 -24.12 -12.60 45.97
N ILE A 552 -24.56 -11.36 45.74
CA ILE A 552 -25.16 -10.97 44.47
C ILE A 552 -24.09 -10.90 43.38
N PHE A 553 -22.92 -10.31 43.66
CA PHE A 553 -21.85 -10.21 42.66
C PHE A 553 -21.12 -11.54 42.42
N GLU A 554 -21.00 -12.43 43.41
CA GLU A 554 -20.50 -13.79 43.21
C GLU A 554 -21.38 -14.58 42.23
N SER A 555 -22.70 -14.30 42.18
CA SER A 555 -23.61 -14.93 41.22
C SER A 555 -23.29 -14.58 39.75
N PHE A 556 -22.49 -13.54 39.51
CA PHE A 556 -21.98 -13.19 38.18
C PHE A 556 -20.74 -13.98 37.78
N ASP A 557 -20.25 -14.91 38.61
CA ASP A 557 -19.16 -15.85 38.30
C ASP A 557 -17.89 -15.16 37.75
N GLY A 558 -17.50 -14.04 38.37
CA GLY A 558 -16.34 -13.24 37.98
C GLY A 558 -16.49 -12.40 36.70
N SER A 559 -17.65 -12.44 36.04
CA SER A 559 -17.91 -11.59 34.85
C SER A 559 -18.09 -10.10 35.18
N MET A 560 -18.40 -9.79 36.44
CA MET A 560 -18.56 -8.44 36.95
C MET A 560 -18.10 -8.38 38.41
N LEU A 561 -17.21 -7.44 38.70
CA LEU A 561 -16.65 -7.17 40.02
C LEU A 561 -16.82 -5.69 40.35
N VAL A 562 -16.82 -5.34 41.63
CA VAL A 562 -16.97 -3.95 42.07
C VAL A 562 -15.94 -3.63 43.15
N SER A 563 -15.20 -2.55 42.98
CA SER A 563 -14.45 -1.94 44.08
C SER A 563 -15.36 -0.96 44.81
N VAL A 564 -15.30 -0.91 46.14
CA VAL A 564 -16.18 -0.02 46.90
C VAL A 564 -15.57 0.39 48.23
N VAL A 565 -15.88 1.62 48.65
CA VAL A 565 -15.77 2.06 50.05
C VAL A 565 -17.17 2.24 50.61
N LEU A 566 -17.49 1.47 51.66
CA LEU A 566 -18.73 1.62 52.42
C LEU A 566 -18.41 2.29 53.76
N GLY A 567 -19.09 3.38 54.08
CA GLY A 567 -18.85 4.15 55.30
C GLY A 567 -20.13 4.50 56.07
N LEU A 568 -20.01 4.54 57.39
CA LEU A 568 -21.01 5.01 58.35
C LEU A 568 -20.35 6.01 59.29
N VAL A 569 -20.89 7.22 59.39
CA VAL A 569 -20.45 8.19 60.39
C VAL A 569 -21.51 8.36 61.46
N ASP A 570 -21.14 8.11 62.71
CA ASP A 570 -21.96 8.42 63.87
C ASP A 570 -21.98 9.94 64.07
N LEU A 571 -23.14 10.57 63.90
CA LEU A 571 -23.31 12.01 64.00
C LEU A 571 -23.18 12.53 65.44
N GLU A 572 -23.36 11.66 66.42
CA GLU A 572 -23.22 12.02 67.83
C GLU A 572 -21.76 12.03 68.27
N SER A 573 -21.05 10.93 68.02
CA SER A 573 -19.67 10.72 68.49
C SER A 573 -18.58 11.23 67.53
N GLY A 574 -18.86 11.35 66.23
CA GLY A 574 -17.87 11.74 65.21
C GLY A 574 -16.97 10.59 64.76
N ILE A 575 -17.40 9.34 64.93
CA ILE A 575 -16.63 8.16 64.55
C ILE A 575 -17.07 7.67 63.18
N LEU A 576 -16.10 7.49 62.30
CA LEU A 576 -16.26 6.87 60.98
C LEU A 576 -15.98 5.37 61.11
N PHE A 577 -16.98 4.55 60.83
CA PHE A 577 -16.89 3.12 60.60
C PHE A 577 -16.85 2.88 59.10
N PHE A 578 -15.81 2.27 58.56
CA PHE A 578 -15.73 2.04 57.13
C PHE A 578 -14.99 0.75 56.76
N LEU A 579 -15.24 0.30 55.54
CA LEU A 579 -14.51 -0.78 54.90
C LEU A 579 -14.15 -0.35 53.48
N ASN A 580 -12.99 -0.80 53.02
CA ASN A 580 -12.50 -0.55 51.68
C ASN A 580 -12.23 -1.91 51.00
N ALA A 581 -13.03 -2.23 49.99
CA ALA A 581 -12.95 -3.45 49.19
C ALA A 581 -12.19 -3.17 47.87
N GLU A 582 -10.86 -3.14 47.95
CA GLU A 582 -9.93 -2.94 46.81
C GLU A 582 -10.29 -1.73 45.94
N HIS A 583 -10.75 -0.66 46.58
CA HIS A 583 -10.93 0.68 46.03
C HIS A 583 -9.71 1.55 46.44
N PRO A 584 -9.44 2.67 45.77
CA PRO A 584 -8.29 3.49 46.10
C PRO A 584 -8.32 3.96 47.56
N PRO A 585 -7.16 4.07 48.25
CA PRO A 585 -7.12 4.42 49.66
C PRO A 585 -7.83 5.75 49.96
N THR A 586 -8.53 5.81 51.08
CA THR A 586 -9.22 7.00 51.56
C THR A 586 -8.21 8.04 52.07
N VAL A 587 -8.48 9.31 51.77
CA VAL A 587 -7.60 10.43 52.09
C VAL A 587 -8.19 11.26 53.22
N LEU A 588 -7.39 11.52 54.25
CA LEU A 588 -7.66 12.52 55.28
C LEU A 588 -6.93 13.80 54.91
N TYR A 589 -7.66 14.91 54.83
CA TYR A 589 -7.11 16.26 54.77
C TYR A 589 -7.38 16.98 56.09
N ARG A 590 -6.30 17.32 56.81
CA ARG A 590 -6.35 17.97 58.13
C ARG A 590 -5.26 19.03 58.22
N ASN A 591 -5.64 20.26 58.60
CA ASN A 591 -4.71 21.38 58.83
C ASN A 591 -3.73 21.63 57.67
N GLY A 592 -4.17 21.48 56.42
CA GLY A 592 -3.33 21.73 55.24
C GLY A 592 -2.48 20.54 54.77
N VAL A 593 -2.60 19.36 55.39
CA VAL A 593 -1.84 18.16 55.04
C VAL A 593 -2.78 17.03 54.64
N ALA A 594 -2.46 16.33 53.54
CA ALA A 594 -3.21 15.16 53.07
C ALA A 594 -2.45 13.85 53.34
N THR A 595 -3.14 12.85 53.91
CA THR A 595 -2.56 11.53 54.21
C THR A 595 -3.55 10.41 53.95
N PHE A 596 -3.08 9.23 53.54
CA PHE A 596 -3.93 8.04 53.46
C PHE A 596 -4.28 7.51 54.86
N ILE A 597 -5.54 7.09 55.05
CA ILE A 597 -6.01 6.49 56.31
C ILE A 597 -5.58 5.02 56.38
N GLU A 598 -5.62 4.32 55.25
CA GLU A 598 -5.19 2.92 55.16
C GLU A 598 -3.70 2.78 54.88
N SER A 599 -3.03 1.87 55.60
CA SER A 599 -1.64 1.46 55.32
C SER A 599 -1.53 0.23 54.41
N LYS A 600 -2.61 -0.57 54.28
CA LYS A 600 -2.69 -1.75 53.43
C LYS A 600 -4.15 -2.08 53.08
N LEU A 601 -4.37 -2.60 51.87
CA LEU A 601 -5.64 -3.17 51.42
C LEU A 601 -5.85 -4.55 52.08
N GLU A 602 -6.92 -4.67 52.86
CA GLU A 602 -7.26 -5.87 53.64
C GLU A 602 -8.35 -6.73 52.97
N LEU A 603 -9.23 -6.10 52.18
CA LEU A 603 -10.34 -6.74 51.46
C LEU A 603 -10.12 -6.67 49.94
N ARG A 604 -10.61 -7.69 49.22
CA ARG A 604 -10.63 -7.72 47.75
C ARG A 604 -11.93 -7.14 47.20
N LYS A 605 -11.98 -6.89 45.89
CA LYS A 605 -13.20 -6.47 45.16
C LYS A 605 -14.37 -7.42 45.43
N ILE A 606 -15.56 -6.85 45.50
CA ILE A 606 -16.82 -7.58 45.69
C ILE A 606 -17.08 -8.44 44.45
N GLY A 607 -17.44 -9.71 44.67
CA GLY A 607 -17.76 -10.73 43.65
C GLY A 607 -16.69 -11.81 43.46
N ILE A 608 -15.55 -11.71 44.14
CA ILE A 608 -14.51 -12.77 44.11
C ILE A 608 -14.87 -13.89 45.10
N THR A 609 -14.88 -15.14 44.65
CA THR A 609 -15.26 -16.28 45.52
C THR A 609 -14.28 -16.49 46.69
N GLY A 610 -14.81 -16.80 47.88
CA GLY A 610 -14.01 -17.19 49.05
C GLY A 610 -13.55 -16.05 49.97
N LEU A 611 -14.22 -14.89 49.93
CA LEU A 611 -13.87 -13.67 50.66
C LEU A 611 -14.29 -13.63 52.15
N GLU A 612 -15.14 -14.56 52.61
CA GLU A 612 -15.85 -14.47 53.90
C GLU A 612 -14.96 -14.41 55.16
N SER A 613 -13.69 -14.85 55.09
CA SER A 613 -12.85 -15.10 56.28
C SER A 613 -11.98 -13.91 56.76
N LYS A 614 -11.97 -12.76 56.06
CA LYS A 614 -11.01 -11.65 56.32
C LYS A 614 -11.61 -10.25 56.49
N MET A 615 -12.90 -10.14 56.75
CA MET A 615 -13.54 -8.83 56.89
C MET A 615 -13.10 -8.08 58.15
N LYS A 616 -12.65 -6.83 57.96
CA LYS A 616 -12.31 -5.88 59.03
C LYS A 616 -12.98 -4.52 58.79
N VAL A 617 -13.64 -4.00 59.81
CA VAL A 617 -14.25 -2.67 59.85
C VAL A 617 -13.25 -1.74 60.52
N LYS A 618 -12.77 -0.74 59.80
CA LYS A 618 -11.87 0.29 60.34
C LYS A 618 -12.70 1.33 61.07
N THR A 619 -12.15 1.81 62.20
CA THR A 619 -12.72 2.91 62.97
C THR A 619 -11.75 4.08 62.92
N PHE A 620 -12.25 5.26 62.59
CA PHE A 620 -11.46 6.49 62.52
C PHE A 620 -12.19 7.62 63.22
N PHE A 621 -11.46 8.40 64.02
CA PHE A 621 -12.01 9.47 64.82
C PHE A 621 -11.85 10.82 64.11
N LEU A 622 -12.97 11.48 63.81
CA LEU A 622 -12.98 12.76 63.11
C LEU A 622 -12.79 13.93 64.10
N GLU A 623 -11.98 14.90 63.71
CA GLU A 623 -11.83 16.19 64.36
C GLU A 623 -12.58 17.27 63.58
N LYS A 624 -12.93 18.35 64.27
CA LYS A 624 -13.60 19.48 63.63
C LYS A 624 -12.74 20.05 62.51
N GLY A 625 -13.33 20.17 61.32
CA GLY A 625 -12.67 20.63 60.11
C GLY A 625 -12.00 19.52 59.31
N ASP A 626 -12.01 18.28 59.78
CA ASP A 626 -11.50 17.16 58.99
C ASP A 626 -12.32 16.97 57.71
N THR A 627 -11.59 16.72 56.63
CA THR A 627 -12.18 16.36 55.34
C THR A 627 -11.70 14.97 54.92
N ILE A 628 -12.63 14.03 54.75
CA ILE A 628 -12.38 12.70 54.21
C ILE A 628 -12.71 12.71 52.73
N ILE A 629 -11.78 12.27 51.89
CA ILE A 629 -11.93 12.20 50.44
C ILE A 629 -11.76 10.76 49.97
N VAL A 630 -12.74 10.27 49.23
CA VAL A 630 -12.78 8.91 48.67
C VAL A 630 -12.99 9.03 47.17
N GLY A 631 -12.13 8.43 46.34
CA GLY A 631 -12.28 8.50 44.88
C GLY A 631 -12.00 7.18 44.18
N SER A 632 -12.59 7.00 43.00
CA SER A 632 -12.40 5.83 42.14
C SER A 632 -11.04 5.78 41.47
N ASP A 633 -10.73 4.65 40.82
CA ASP A 633 -9.46 4.38 40.13
C ASP A 633 -9.14 5.50 39.09
N GLY A 634 -10.17 6.15 38.53
CA GLY A 634 -10.02 7.28 37.62
C GLY A 634 -9.27 8.50 38.17
N ARG A 635 -9.13 8.62 39.50
CA ARG A 635 -8.32 9.68 40.12
C ARG A 635 -6.82 9.49 39.91
N ASP A 636 -6.41 8.25 39.68
CA ASP A 636 -5.01 7.82 39.51
C ASP A 636 -4.71 7.48 38.03
N ASP A 637 -5.72 7.00 37.26
CA ASP A 637 -5.66 6.65 35.84
C ASP A 637 -5.62 7.86 34.86
N ILE A 638 -4.56 8.66 35.00
CA ILE A 638 -4.35 9.90 34.25
C ILE A 638 -3.30 9.71 33.15
N PHE A 639 -3.66 10.03 31.91
CA PHE A 639 -2.76 10.02 30.76
C PHE A 639 -1.98 11.34 30.67
N LEU A 640 -0.65 11.23 30.63
CA LEU A 640 0.29 12.36 30.67
C LEU A 640 0.91 12.68 29.31
N GLY A 641 0.69 11.85 28.29
CA GLY A 641 1.24 12.04 26.94
C GLY A 641 1.94 10.79 26.42
N ILE A 642 2.79 10.97 25.41
CA ILE A 642 3.54 9.88 24.76
C ILE A 642 5.04 10.15 24.96
N ASP A 643 5.79 9.14 25.38
CA ASP A 643 7.24 9.25 25.55
C ASP A 643 7.98 9.23 24.19
N GLN A 644 9.29 9.47 24.20
CA GLN A 644 10.17 9.50 23.02
C GLN A 644 10.15 8.19 22.21
N ASP A 645 9.78 7.08 22.85
CA ASP A 645 9.66 5.74 22.26
C ASP A 645 8.23 5.39 21.79
N GLU A 646 7.34 6.39 21.65
CA GLU A 646 5.92 6.23 21.25
C GLU A 646 5.04 5.43 22.23
N ILE A 647 5.48 5.25 23.48
CA ILE A 647 4.73 4.54 24.52
C ILE A 647 3.81 5.53 25.28
N PRO A 648 2.52 5.21 25.49
CA PRO A 648 1.61 5.99 26.33
C PRO A 648 2.12 6.10 27.78
N LEU A 649 2.33 7.32 28.27
CA LEU A 649 2.71 7.59 29.65
C LEU A 649 1.45 7.76 30.51
N ILE A 650 1.24 6.86 31.47
CA ILE A 650 0.17 6.92 32.47
C ILE A 650 0.79 7.27 33.82
N ASN A 651 0.05 7.99 34.67
CA ASN A 651 0.50 8.30 36.01
C ASN A 651 0.67 7.02 36.85
N GLU A 652 1.88 6.79 37.37
CA GLU A 652 2.20 5.67 38.28
C GLU A 652 2.37 6.13 39.74
N ASP A 653 2.37 7.44 40.00
CA ASP A 653 2.58 8.02 41.32
C ASP A 653 1.24 8.27 42.04
N GLU A 654 0.85 7.34 42.91
CA GLU A 654 -0.35 7.41 43.75
C GLU A 654 -0.33 8.62 44.72
N CYS A 655 0.85 9.19 45.02
CA CYS A 655 0.96 10.38 45.87
C CYS A 655 0.59 11.68 45.14
N GLN A 656 0.40 11.65 43.82
CA GLN A 656 -0.05 12.83 43.06
C GLN A 656 -1.44 13.26 43.52
N PHE A 657 -2.34 12.33 43.79
CA PHE A 657 -3.68 12.65 44.28
C PHE A 657 -3.62 13.43 45.60
N LEU A 658 -2.75 13.02 46.54
CA LEU A 658 -2.55 13.75 47.81
C LEU A 658 -2.08 15.19 47.58
N ARG A 659 -1.13 15.40 46.67
CA ARG A 659 -0.64 16.75 46.34
C ARG A 659 -1.75 17.62 45.76
N ARG A 660 -2.60 17.07 44.89
CA ARG A 660 -3.74 17.81 44.33
C ARG A 660 -4.78 18.16 45.39
N VAL A 661 -4.99 17.29 46.38
CA VAL A 661 -5.84 17.59 47.54
C VAL A 661 -5.28 18.74 48.39
N GLU A 662 -3.96 18.76 48.62
CA GLU A 662 -3.31 19.85 49.35
C GLU A 662 -3.37 21.19 48.59
N GLU A 663 -3.12 21.16 47.28
CA GLU A 663 -3.20 22.33 46.39
C GLU A 663 -4.62 22.89 46.29
N SER A 664 -5.65 22.02 46.30
CA SER A 664 -7.06 22.45 46.27
C SER A 664 -7.56 22.92 47.64
N GLY A 665 -6.78 22.75 48.70
CA GLY A 665 -7.21 23.04 50.06
C GLY A 665 -8.37 22.16 50.53
N GLY A 666 -8.54 20.97 49.92
CA GLY A 666 -9.70 20.09 50.15
C GLY A 666 -10.99 20.53 49.45
N ASP A 667 -10.96 21.55 48.59
CA ASP A 667 -12.09 21.93 47.75
C ASP A 667 -12.30 20.94 46.60
N LEU A 668 -13.55 20.53 46.35
CA LEU A 668 -13.89 19.48 45.40
C LEU A 668 -13.79 19.96 43.95
N GLU A 669 -14.27 21.16 43.64
CA GLU A 669 -14.24 21.70 42.27
C GLU A 669 -12.80 21.99 41.85
N LEU A 670 -12.01 22.60 42.74
CA LEU A 670 -10.59 22.87 42.49
C LEU A 670 -9.78 21.58 42.39
N LEU A 671 -10.12 20.53 43.16
CA LEU A 671 -9.46 19.22 43.07
C LEU A 671 -9.68 18.60 41.68
N VAL A 672 -10.93 18.58 41.19
CA VAL A 672 -11.25 18.04 39.87
C VAL A 672 -10.53 18.82 38.77
N GLN A 673 -10.54 20.16 38.85
CA GLN A 673 -9.79 21.00 37.91
C GLN A 673 -8.28 20.74 37.97
N GLY A 674 -7.73 20.53 39.17
CA GLY A 674 -6.32 20.18 39.37
C GLY A 674 -5.94 18.86 38.70
N LEU A 675 -6.81 17.84 38.76
CA LEU A 675 -6.60 16.56 38.08
C LEU A 675 -6.67 16.72 36.55
N GLU A 676 -7.68 17.43 36.03
CA GLU A 676 -7.83 17.67 34.58
C GLU A 676 -6.69 18.53 33.99
N ASN A 677 -6.09 19.42 34.78
CA ASN A 677 -4.92 20.18 34.38
C ASN A 677 -3.63 19.35 34.41
N TYR A 678 -3.57 18.30 35.23
CA TYR A 678 -2.42 17.42 35.32
C TYR A 678 -2.34 16.44 34.12
N GLY A 679 -3.48 15.97 33.62
CA GLY A 679 -3.54 15.15 32.41
C GLY A 679 -4.96 14.75 32.00
N GLU A 680 -5.08 13.88 30.99
CA GLU A 680 -6.38 13.41 30.48
C GLU A 680 -6.88 12.19 31.27
N LEU A 681 -8.11 12.24 31.78
CA LEU A 681 -8.75 11.13 32.49
C LEU A 681 -9.02 9.96 31.54
N THR A 682 -8.49 8.77 31.85
CA THR A 682 -8.66 7.58 31.02
C THR A 682 -9.73 6.61 31.51
N ASP A 683 -10.31 6.86 32.69
CA ASP A 683 -11.43 6.11 33.25
C ASP A 683 -12.58 6.99 33.77
N ASP A 684 -13.63 6.35 34.26
CA ASP A 684 -14.70 7.00 35.03
C ASP A 684 -14.11 7.59 36.32
N LEU A 685 -14.54 8.79 36.71
CA LEU A 685 -14.06 9.49 37.90
C LEU A 685 -15.21 9.77 38.86
N SER A 686 -15.07 9.31 40.10
CA SER A 686 -15.95 9.62 41.22
C SER A 686 -15.13 10.13 42.39
N ILE A 687 -15.63 11.15 43.08
CA ILE A 687 -15.01 11.68 44.30
C ILE A 687 -16.12 12.01 45.29
N VAL A 688 -16.01 11.47 46.50
CA VAL A 688 -16.83 11.81 47.66
C VAL A 688 -15.97 12.58 48.63
N LYS A 689 -16.44 13.75 49.05
CA LYS A 689 -15.83 14.61 50.06
C LYS A 689 -16.78 14.70 51.25
N LEU A 690 -16.30 14.37 52.44
CA LEU A 690 -17.04 14.42 53.70
C LEU A 690 -16.32 15.35 54.67
N THR A 691 -16.97 16.45 55.06
CA THR A 691 -16.41 17.45 55.98
C THR A 691 -17.12 17.41 57.33
N TYR A 692 -16.38 17.24 58.43
CA TYR A 692 -16.93 17.17 59.79
C TYR A 692 -16.90 18.54 60.49
N ILE A 693 -18.04 19.01 61.00
CA ILE A 693 -18.22 20.39 61.50
C ILE A 693 -18.33 20.46 63.02
N LYS A 694 -18.77 19.37 63.66
CA LYS A 694 -19.02 19.32 65.09
C LYS A 694 -17.72 19.24 65.90
N GLU A 695 -17.74 19.74 67.13
CA GLU A 695 -16.67 19.45 68.11
C GLU A 695 -16.77 17.98 68.53
N PRO A 696 -15.67 17.21 68.41
CA PRO A 696 -15.72 15.78 68.65
C PRO A 696 -15.66 15.47 70.16
N VAL A 697 -16.26 14.36 70.57
CA VAL A 697 -16.29 13.93 71.98
C VAL A 697 -15.22 12.86 72.20
N ARG A 698 -14.10 13.21 72.86
CA ARG A 698 -13.02 12.25 73.18
C ARG A 698 -13.04 11.75 74.61
N LEU A 699 -12.73 10.47 74.77
CA LEU A 699 -12.39 9.92 76.07
C LEU A 699 -10.99 10.43 76.45
N ASN A 700 -10.95 11.42 77.34
CA ASN A 700 -9.68 11.90 77.87
C ASN A 700 -8.99 10.79 78.69
N SER A 701 -7.66 10.78 78.79
CA SER A 701 -6.95 9.85 79.69
C SER A 701 -6.99 10.32 81.14
N ILE A 702 -7.26 11.60 81.33
CA ILE A 702 -7.16 12.32 82.59
C ILE A 702 -8.39 13.21 82.73
N THR A 703 -8.97 13.22 83.92
CA THR A 703 -9.99 14.21 84.30
C THR A 703 -9.43 15.13 85.37
N ASN A 704 -9.47 16.43 85.10
CA ASN A 704 -9.15 17.45 86.10
C ASN A 704 -10.42 17.83 86.85
N PHE A 705 -10.47 17.46 88.13
CA PHE A 705 -11.46 18.01 89.06
C PHE A 705 -10.92 19.30 89.66
N SER A 706 -11.81 20.13 90.23
CA SER A 706 -11.43 21.41 90.86
C SER A 706 -10.40 21.28 92.00
N SER A 707 -10.23 20.09 92.57
CA SER A 707 -9.38 19.82 93.74
C SER A 707 -8.28 18.77 93.51
N PHE A 708 -8.38 17.94 92.47
CA PHE A 708 -7.41 16.87 92.18
C PHE A 708 -7.53 16.39 90.73
N GLN A 709 -6.55 15.64 90.28
CA GLN A 709 -6.51 15.01 88.96
C GLN A 709 -6.74 13.51 89.10
N PHE A 710 -7.55 12.92 88.22
CA PHE A 710 -7.82 11.49 88.18
C PHE A 710 -7.40 10.89 86.83
N PRO A 711 -6.75 9.71 86.77
CA PRO A 711 -6.37 8.86 87.91
C PRO A 711 -5.30 9.50 88.81
N ASP A 712 -5.44 9.38 90.13
CA ASP A 712 -4.45 9.87 91.11
C ASP A 712 -3.41 8.80 91.47
N GLU A 713 -2.27 9.21 92.04
CA GLU A 713 -1.18 8.28 92.40
C GLU A 713 -1.64 7.19 93.38
N THR A 714 -2.57 7.52 94.27
CA THR A 714 -3.13 6.58 95.25
C THR A 714 -3.92 5.46 94.59
N TYR A 715 -4.78 5.79 93.62
CA TYR A 715 -5.52 4.81 92.83
C TYR A 715 -4.57 3.95 92.00
N LEU A 716 -3.63 4.56 91.30
CA LEU A 716 -2.65 3.85 90.45
C LEU A 716 -1.86 2.83 91.27
N LYS A 717 -1.46 3.17 92.50
CA LYS A 717 -0.79 2.25 93.42
C LYS A 717 -1.68 1.06 93.82
N TYR A 718 -2.95 1.30 94.15
CA TYR A 718 -3.88 0.22 94.50
C TYR A 718 -4.14 -0.74 93.33
N ILE A 719 -4.16 -0.24 92.09
CA ILE A 719 -4.29 -1.08 90.89
C ILE A 719 -3.01 -1.88 90.64
N GLN A 720 -1.83 -1.27 90.81
CA GLN A 720 -0.53 -1.97 90.69
C GLN A 720 -0.38 -3.10 91.71
N ASP A 721 -0.85 -2.88 92.95
CA ASP A 721 -0.81 -3.87 94.02
C ASP A 721 -1.96 -4.90 93.94
N GLU A 722 -2.80 -4.86 92.90
CA GLU A 722 -4.03 -5.65 92.73
C GLU A 722 -4.98 -5.62 93.95
N ASN A 723 -4.98 -4.52 94.71
CA ASN A 723 -5.77 -4.37 95.93
C ASN A 723 -7.15 -3.74 95.64
N TRP A 724 -8.06 -4.57 95.11
CA TRP A 724 -9.38 -4.13 94.63
C TRP A 724 -10.29 -3.56 95.72
N GLU A 725 -10.22 -4.07 96.95
CA GLU A 725 -11.03 -3.59 98.08
C GLU A 725 -10.66 -2.15 98.50
N ARG A 726 -9.37 -1.83 98.52
CA ARG A 726 -8.92 -0.45 98.80
C ARG A 726 -9.16 0.47 97.61
N ALA A 727 -9.01 -0.04 96.39
CA ALA A 727 -9.32 0.70 95.18
C ALA A 727 -10.78 1.14 95.15
N ILE A 728 -11.74 0.24 95.45
CA ILE A 728 -13.16 0.60 95.45
C ILE A 728 -13.50 1.58 96.57
N TYR A 729 -12.94 1.42 97.78
CA TYR A 729 -13.17 2.37 98.88
C TYR A 729 -12.69 3.78 98.51
N HIS A 730 -11.52 3.89 97.87
CA HIS A 730 -10.99 5.16 97.38
C HIS A 730 -11.88 5.78 96.31
N LEU A 731 -12.32 4.98 95.33
CA LEU A 731 -13.20 5.45 94.26
C LEU A 731 -14.59 5.85 94.77
N GLU A 732 -15.21 5.10 95.68
CA GLU A 732 -16.50 5.46 96.28
C GLU A 732 -16.40 6.75 97.13
N ASN A 733 -15.28 6.94 97.83
CA ASN A 733 -15.02 8.20 98.54
C ASN A 733 -14.91 9.38 97.55
N ILE A 734 -14.23 9.19 96.42
CA ILE A 734 -14.18 10.19 95.35
C ILE A 734 -15.57 10.44 94.77
N LYS A 735 -16.32 9.38 94.44
CA LYS A 735 -17.68 9.44 93.90
C LYS A 735 -18.62 10.21 94.83
N SER A 736 -18.48 10.05 96.15
CA SER A 736 -19.29 10.77 97.15
C SER A 736 -19.01 12.28 97.19
N LYS A 737 -17.85 12.72 96.71
CA LYS A 737 -17.44 14.13 96.61
C LYS A 737 -17.80 14.76 95.27
N ILE A 738 -18.13 13.94 94.27
CA ILE A 738 -18.55 14.38 92.93
C ILE A 738 -20.09 14.49 92.95
N SER A 739 -20.64 15.57 92.37
CA SER A 739 -22.08 15.70 92.19
C SER A 739 -22.65 14.53 91.37
N GLN A 740 -23.70 13.86 91.87
CA GLN A 740 -24.31 12.68 91.23
C GLN A 740 -24.77 12.93 89.77
N GLU A 741 -24.99 14.19 89.37
CA GLU A 741 -25.49 14.54 88.04
C GLU A 741 -24.48 14.37 86.90
N PHE A 742 -23.16 14.33 87.16
CA PHE A 742 -22.18 14.14 86.08
C PHE A 742 -20.90 13.45 86.56
N LEU A 743 -20.79 12.14 86.29
CA LEU A 743 -19.56 11.37 86.48
C LEU A 743 -18.69 11.47 85.23
N PRO A 744 -17.44 11.93 85.32
CA PRO A 744 -16.56 12.00 84.15
C PRO A 744 -16.28 10.61 83.55
N PRO A 745 -16.24 10.48 82.21
CA PRO A 745 -16.09 9.19 81.53
C PRO A 745 -14.90 8.33 81.97
N VAL A 746 -13.74 8.95 82.18
CA VAL A 746 -12.51 8.25 82.64
C VAL A 746 -12.72 7.63 84.00
N PHE A 747 -13.39 8.36 84.89
CA PHE A 747 -13.73 7.90 86.23
C PHE A 747 -14.76 6.77 86.17
N LYS A 748 -15.80 6.90 85.32
CA LYS A 748 -16.77 5.80 85.07
C LYS A 748 -16.05 4.54 84.60
N LYS A 749 -15.10 4.65 83.65
CA LYS A 749 -14.36 3.52 83.07
C LYS A 749 -13.56 2.77 84.12
N GLU A 750 -12.78 3.49 84.92
CA GLU A 750 -11.95 2.90 85.98
C GLU A 750 -12.80 2.34 87.14
N LEU A 751 -13.89 3.02 87.52
CA LEU A 751 -14.85 2.50 88.49
C LEU A 751 -15.52 1.20 88.02
N ALA A 752 -15.94 1.13 86.75
CA ALA A 752 -16.53 -0.07 86.18
C ALA A 752 -15.55 -1.26 86.15
N LYS A 753 -14.26 -1.01 85.85
CA LYS A 753 -13.21 -2.03 85.92
C LYS A 753 -13.04 -2.59 87.34
N VAL A 754 -13.02 -1.72 88.35
CA VAL A 754 -12.92 -2.16 89.75
C VAL A 754 -14.17 -2.92 90.18
N TYR A 755 -15.38 -2.42 89.87
CA TYR A 755 -16.64 -3.14 90.14
C TYR A 755 -16.64 -4.54 89.50
N TYR A 756 -16.13 -4.68 88.28
CA TYR A 756 -15.99 -5.98 87.62
C TYR A 756 -15.07 -6.94 88.40
N LYS A 757 -13.92 -6.45 88.89
CA LYS A 757 -12.95 -7.26 89.63
C LYS A 757 -13.45 -7.72 91.00
N ILE A 758 -14.34 -6.96 91.63
CA ILE A 758 -15.00 -7.33 92.89
C ILE A 758 -16.35 -8.04 92.70
N GLU A 759 -16.65 -8.51 91.49
CA GLU A 759 -17.86 -9.27 91.13
C GLU A 759 -19.19 -8.50 91.23
N MET A 760 -19.15 -7.16 91.30
CA MET A 760 -20.34 -6.28 91.22
C MET A 760 -20.76 -6.10 89.75
N TYR A 761 -21.25 -7.18 89.16
CA TYR A 761 -21.50 -7.27 87.71
C TYR A 761 -22.57 -6.30 87.21
N LYS A 762 -23.63 -6.02 87.99
CA LYS A 762 -24.75 -5.16 87.53
C LYS A 762 -24.33 -3.70 87.46
N GLU A 763 -23.62 -3.23 88.48
CA GLU A 763 -23.12 -1.87 88.60
C GLU A 763 -22.01 -1.60 87.58
N ALA A 764 -21.10 -2.56 87.38
CA ALA A 764 -20.09 -2.50 86.33
C ALA A 764 -20.75 -2.41 84.93
N LEU A 765 -21.74 -3.26 84.67
CA LEU A 765 -22.40 -3.33 83.36
C LEU A 765 -23.15 -2.03 83.04
N PHE A 766 -23.87 -1.44 84.01
CA PHE A 766 -24.57 -0.18 83.82
C PHE A 766 -23.61 0.95 83.37
N LEU A 767 -22.46 1.07 84.03
CA LEU A 767 -21.45 2.07 83.65
C LEU A 767 -20.81 1.76 82.29
N PHE A 768 -20.54 0.49 81.98
CA PHE A 768 -20.01 0.11 80.67
C PHE A 768 -21.02 0.33 79.54
N GLU A 769 -22.32 0.09 79.75
CA GLU A 769 -23.37 0.36 78.75
C GLU A 769 -23.47 1.86 78.43
N GLU A 770 -23.45 2.74 79.43
CA GLU A 770 -23.38 4.19 79.22
C GLU A 770 -22.13 4.58 78.43
N LEU A 771 -20.98 4.05 78.81
CA LEU A 771 -19.70 4.33 78.13
C LEU A 771 -19.65 3.82 76.69
N ILE A 772 -20.25 2.66 76.38
CA ILE A 772 -20.34 2.14 75.01
C ILE A 772 -21.21 3.06 74.13
N SER A 773 -22.22 3.71 74.71
CA SER A 773 -23.04 4.70 74.02
C SER A 773 -22.25 5.99 73.76
N GLU A 774 -21.51 6.49 74.75
CA GLU A 774 -20.74 7.73 74.62
C GLU A 774 -19.47 7.55 73.75
N PHE A 775 -18.76 6.44 73.93
CA PHE A 775 -17.46 6.11 73.31
C PHE A 775 -17.51 4.75 72.62
N PRO A 776 -18.25 4.66 71.50
CA PRO A 776 -18.47 3.38 70.84
C PRO A 776 -17.18 2.80 70.25
N GLU A 777 -16.11 3.56 70.03
CA GLU A 777 -14.81 3.12 69.50
C GLU A 777 -13.97 2.28 70.48
N ASP A 778 -14.15 2.44 71.79
CA ASP A 778 -13.27 1.85 72.80
C ASP A 778 -13.47 0.33 72.93
N VAL A 779 -12.53 -0.42 72.36
CA VAL A 779 -12.53 -1.90 72.34
C VAL A 779 -12.42 -2.50 73.75
N GLU A 780 -11.72 -1.83 74.67
CA GLU A 780 -11.53 -2.33 76.04
C GLU A 780 -12.85 -2.32 76.82
N ILE A 781 -13.64 -1.25 76.67
CA ILE A 781 -14.95 -1.10 77.32
C ILE A 781 -15.91 -2.18 76.79
N ILE A 782 -15.95 -2.37 75.46
CA ILE A 782 -16.80 -3.39 74.82
C ILE A 782 -16.39 -4.81 75.28
N PHE A 783 -15.09 -5.09 75.39
CA PHE A 783 -14.59 -6.41 75.78
C PHE A 783 -14.95 -6.75 77.23
N ASN A 784 -14.77 -5.80 78.15
CA ASN A 784 -15.15 -5.97 79.55
C ASN A 784 -16.65 -6.18 79.72
N ALA A 785 -17.48 -5.41 79.00
CA ALA A 785 -18.93 -5.62 78.98
C ALA A 785 -19.32 -7.02 78.45
N SER A 786 -18.67 -7.49 77.37
CA SER A 786 -18.90 -8.84 76.83
C SER A 786 -18.58 -9.94 77.84
N LEU A 787 -17.48 -9.81 78.59
CA LEU A 787 -17.12 -10.74 79.66
C LEU A 787 -18.17 -10.76 80.78
N ILE A 788 -18.68 -9.60 81.18
CA ILE A 788 -19.71 -9.48 82.21
C ILE A 788 -21.02 -10.13 81.76
N TYR A 789 -21.48 -9.84 80.53
CA TYR A 789 -22.69 -10.45 79.97
C TYR A 789 -22.61 -11.99 79.96
N LYS A 790 -21.44 -12.55 79.60
CA LYS A 790 -21.19 -14.00 79.68
C LYS A 790 -21.32 -14.52 81.11
N LYS A 791 -20.74 -13.83 82.10
CA LYS A 791 -20.81 -14.23 83.53
C LYS A 791 -22.23 -14.21 84.08
N ILE A 792 -23.07 -13.25 83.66
CA ILE A 792 -24.49 -13.16 84.05
C ILE A 792 -25.44 -14.01 83.17
N LYS A 793 -24.88 -14.86 82.29
CA LYS A 793 -25.60 -15.79 81.39
C LYS A 793 -26.48 -15.11 80.32
N ARG A 794 -26.18 -13.85 79.99
CA ARG A 794 -26.77 -13.11 78.86
C ARG A 794 -25.89 -13.31 77.62
N TYR A 795 -25.95 -14.51 77.05
CA TYR A 795 -24.99 -14.94 76.04
C TYR A 795 -25.16 -14.23 74.69
N HIS A 796 -26.38 -13.86 74.29
CA HIS A 796 -26.62 -13.18 73.02
C HIS A 796 -25.96 -11.79 72.97
N GLU A 797 -26.04 -11.04 74.05
CA GLU A 797 -25.43 -9.72 74.20
C GLU A 797 -23.90 -9.83 74.28
N SER A 798 -23.38 -10.86 74.97
CA SER A 798 -21.96 -11.19 74.97
C SER A 798 -21.44 -11.47 73.55
N ILE A 799 -22.19 -12.25 72.77
CA ILE A 799 -21.88 -12.57 71.36
C ILE A 799 -21.92 -11.32 70.50
N GLU A 800 -22.95 -10.48 70.62
CA GLU A 800 -23.07 -9.26 69.81
C GLU A 800 -21.85 -8.35 70.02
N LEU A 801 -21.47 -8.10 71.28
CA LEU A 801 -20.27 -7.30 71.59
C LEU A 801 -18.98 -7.99 71.14
N GLY A 802 -18.89 -9.32 71.27
CA GLY A 802 -17.73 -10.08 70.80
C GLY A 802 -17.56 -10.07 69.28
N GLU A 803 -18.65 -10.13 68.53
CA GLU A 803 -18.65 -9.98 67.06
C GLU A 803 -18.25 -8.57 66.62
N ARG A 804 -18.73 -7.53 67.32
CA ARG A 804 -18.30 -6.13 67.06
C ARG A 804 -16.79 -5.98 67.21
N ILE A 805 -16.21 -6.55 68.27
CA ILE A 805 -14.76 -6.53 68.47
C ILE A 805 -14.04 -7.35 67.40
N LEU A 806 -14.55 -8.54 67.06
CA LEU A 806 -13.96 -9.40 66.02
C LEU A 806 -13.86 -8.68 64.67
N LEU A 807 -14.85 -7.85 64.34
CA LEU A 807 -14.83 -7.05 63.12
C LEU A 807 -13.85 -5.88 63.16
N ARG A 808 -13.55 -5.32 64.34
CA ARG A 808 -12.59 -4.20 64.48
C ARG A 808 -11.16 -4.68 64.59
N GLU A 809 -10.95 -5.66 65.47
CA GLU A 809 -9.66 -6.26 65.82
C GLU A 809 -9.73 -7.78 65.60
N PRO A 810 -9.61 -8.24 64.34
CA PRO A 810 -9.73 -9.65 63.99
C PRO A 810 -8.72 -10.55 64.69
N ASP A 811 -7.58 -10.00 65.12
CA ASP A 811 -6.46 -10.72 65.72
C ASP A 811 -6.45 -10.64 67.25
N PHE A 812 -7.48 -10.05 67.87
CA PHE A 812 -7.58 -9.95 69.33
C PHE A 812 -7.96 -11.28 69.98
N LEU A 813 -6.94 -12.12 70.24
CA LEU A 813 -7.07 -13.50 70.73
C LEU A 813 -8.03 -13.66 71.92
N ASN A 814 -7.93 -12.80 72.95
CA ASN A 814 -8.78 -12.88 74.14
C ASN A 814 -10.27 -12.72 73.80
N ASN A 815 -10.61 -11.87 72.82
CA ASN A 815 -11.98 -11.73 72.36
C ASN A 815 -12.43 -12.95 71.57
N ILE A 816 -11.59 -13.50 70.69
CA ILE A 816 -11.93 -14.70 69.91
C ILE A 816 -12.24 -15.89 70.82
N VAL A 817 -11.42 -16.08 71.86
CA VAL A 817 -11.64 -17.12 72.89
C VAL A 817 -12.95 -16.87 73.64
N ASN A 818 -13.18 -15.63 74.10
CA ASN A 818 -14.41 -15.26 74.79
C ASN A 818 -15.68 -15.47 73.92
N LEU A 819 -15.60 -15.11 72.64
CA LEU A 819 -16.68 -15.29 71.68
C LEU A 819 -16.95 -16.77 71.38
N ALA A 820 -15.90 -17.58 71.22
CA ALA A 820 -16.01 -19.04 71.05
C ALA A 820 -16.68 -19.69 72.29
N GLU A 821 -16.29 -19.28 73.50
CA GLU A 821 -16.94 -19.70 74.74
C GLU A 821 -18.43 -19.37 74.77
N SER A 822 -18.79 -18.14 74.39
CA SER A 822 -20.19 -17.72 74.36
C SER A 822 -21.00 -18.49 73.31
N TYR A 823 -20.44 -18.80 72.15
CA TYR A 823 -21.11 -19.64 71.12
C TYR A 823 -21.29 -21.10 71.55
N ILE A 824 -20.32 -21.69 72.26
CA ILE A 824 -20.44 -23.03 72.85
C ILE A 824 -21.66 -23.10 73.79
N LEU A 825 -21.88 -22.04 74.58
CA LEU A 825 -22.97 -21.98 75.55
C LEU A 825 -24.38 -21.87 74.91
N ILE A 826 -24.47 -21.47 73.63
CA ILE A 826 -25.71 -21.44 72.84
C ILE A 826 -25.83 -22.63 71.86
N TYR A 827 -24.85 -23.55 71.85
CA TYR A 827 -24.81 -24.75 70.99
C TYR A 827 -24.68 -24.48 69.47
N GLU A 828 -24.11 -23.34 69.06
CA GLU A 828 -23.87 -22.96 67.66
C GLU A 828 -22.54 -23.53 67.13
N LYS A 829 -22.52 -24.85 66.87
CA LYS A 829 -21.28 -25.62 66.61
C LYS A 829 -20.46 -25.13 65.42
N GLU A 830 -21.10 -24.73 64.32
CA GLU A 830 -20.40 -24.34 63.08
C GLU A 830 -19.53 -23.09 63.28
N LYS A 831 -20.08 -22.08 63.97
CA LYS A 831 -19.34 -20.85 64.28
C LYS A 831 -18.16 -21.10 65.21
N VAL A 832 -18.31 -22.04 66.15
CA VAL A 832 -17.22 -22.42 67.07
C VAL A 832 -16.04 -23.02 66.32
N PHE A 833 -16.26 -23.88 65.32
CA PHE A 833 -15.18 -24.45 64.51
C PHE A 833 -14.39 -23.37 63.76
N GLY A 834 -15.08 -22.43 63.11
CA GLY A 834 -14.41 -21.32 62.42
C GLY A 834 -13.58 -20.43 63.35
N LEU A 835 -14.06 -20.18 64.57
CA LEU A 835 -13.31 -19.42 65.57
C LEU A 835 -12.10 -20.22 66.14
N LEU A 836 -12.24 -21.54 66.31
CA LEU A 836 -11.14 -22.40 66.75
C LEU A 836 -10.00 -22.45 65.73
N GLU A 837 -10.32 -22.59 64.44
CA GLU A 837 -9.33 -22.53 63.36
C GLU A 837 -8.57 -21.20 63.39
N LYS A 838 -9.27 -20.10 63.69
CA LYS A 838 -8.65 -18.78 63.82
C LYS A 838 -7.75 -18.67 65.06
N ILE A 839 -8.15 -19.25 66.20
CA ILE A 839 -7.33 -19.33 67.41
C ILE A 839 -6.04 -20.10 67.13
N GLU A 840 -6.13 -21.27 66.49
CA GLU A 840 -4.97 -22.10 66.14
C GLU A 840 -4.05 -21.42 65.11
N CYS A 841 -4.60 -20.59 64.22
CA CYS A 841 -3.81 -19.82 63.27
C CYS A 841 -3.00 -18.71 63.97
N LEU A 842 -3.57 -18.05 64.99
CA LEU A 842 -2.93 -16.98 65.74
C LEU A 842 -1.97 -17.50 66.82
N ASP A 843 -2.33 -18.60 67.49
CA ASP A 843 -1.54 -19.29 68.50
C ASP A 843 -1.72 -20.82 68.38
N PRO A 844 -0.83 -21.49 67.63
CA PRO A 844 -0.91 -22.94 67.38
C PRO A 844 -0.86 -23.81 68.64
N ASP A 845 -0.21 -23.32 69.70
CA ASP A 845 0.00 -24.06 70.96
C ASP A 845 -1.06 -23.71 72.03
N HIS A 846 -2.11 -22.99 71.66
CA HIS A 846 -3.13 -22.53 72.60
C HIS A 846 -3.89 -23.71 73.24
N LEU A 847 -3.56 -24.02 74.51
CA LEU A 847 -4.04 -25.22 75.23
C LEU A 847 -5.57 -25.34 75.28
N TYR A 848 -6.29 -24.23 75.24
CA TYR A 848 -7.74 -24.17 75.29
C TYR A 848 -8.39 -24.66 73.97
N SER A 849 -7.85 -24.30 72.79
CA SER A 849 -8.46 -24.70 71.51
C SER A 849 -8.36 -26.21 71.30
N GLN A 850 -7.20 -26.80 71.62
CA GLN A 850 -6.97 -28.25 71.56
C GLN A 850 -7.94 -29.03 72.45
N LYS A 851 -8.24 -28.52 73.65
CA LYS A 851 -9.19 -29.13 74.59
C LYS A 851 -10.64 -29.04 74.10
N ILE A 852 -11.06 -27.90 73.55
CA ILE A 852 -12.43 -27.74 73.05
C ILE A 852 -12.65 -28.52 71.75
N ARG A 853 -11.66 -28.54 70.85
CA ARG A 853 -11.75 -29.29 69.59
C ARG A 853 -11.89 -30.79 69.81
N SER A 854 -11.08 -31.36 70.71
CA SER A 854 -11.21 -32.77 71.11
C SER A 854 -12.58 -33.08 71.72
N GLN A 855 -13.15 -32.17 72.51
CA GLN A 855 -14.51 -32.31 73.05
C GLN A 855 -15.58 -32.25 71.96
N LEU A 856 -15.48 -31.35 70.98
CA LEU A 856 -16.47 -31.19 69.90
C LEU A 856 -16.40 -32.32 68.86
N GLU A 857 -15.21 -32.86 68.56
CA GLU A 857 -15.02 -33.98 67.64
C GLU A 857 -15.58 -35.31 68.21
N LEU A 858 -15.49 -35.52 69.53
CA LEU A 858 -16.12 -36.66 70.23
C LEU A 858 -17.66 -36.70 70.07
N TYR A 859 -18.31 -35.54 69.92
CA TYR A 859 -19.75 -35.44 69.68
C TYR A 859 -20.15 -35.59 68.19
N LYS A 860 -19.20 -35.69 67.25
CA LYS A 860 -19.46 -35.91 65.81
C LYS A 860 -19.56 -37.41 65.49
N SER A 861 -19.06 -38.27 66.38
CA SER A 861 -19.04 -39.74 66.29
C SER A 861 -20.17 -40.46 67.02
N SER A 862 -21.17 -39.71 67.53
CA SER A 862 -22.39 -40.20 68.17
C SER A 862 -23.61 -39.61 67.46
#